data_AF-A0A8J6LDF2-F1
#
_entry.id   AF-A0A8J6LDF2-F1
#
_cell.length_a   1.000
_cell.length_b   1.000
_cell.length_c   1.000
_cell.angle_alpha   90.00
_cell.angle_beta   90.00
_cell.angle_gamma   90.00
#
_symmetry.space_group_name_H-M   'P 1'
#
loop_
_entity.id
_entity.type
_entity.pdbx_description
1 polymer ?
#
loop_
_entity_poly.entity_id
_entity_poly.type
_entity_poly.pdbx_seq_one_letter_code
_entity_poly.pdbx_strand_id
1 'polypeptide(L)'
;MCMEVVGGTWRSIVPILYQIPYGFGNSIMAGLAYLYREWRDLHLALSLLSSFYIVYLWFVPESPRWLLATGNKKEAIDILQNAAKCNGMDTEKVQVVVNGLAPDLKNENKATLSALFATRELARRNVLLYINWLIAGVTFYAFSQYVGKVGSNLYFTAAISGFVAFPGTLLCVCIIRRFGRRLTIASAHILTAICFFGILAVPAGIYNQDWPRVVLAGVGIVGLSISMPALYLFTGELFPTTVRNAGVGMSVMFSRMGSMIAPMVITMQDISPSLPLIVLGVAALVETALILFLPETKGMPLPETIQDLEFKNDNAVCHTDAYTLGGQDPEGLFPVILGHEGGGIVESVGEGVTNVQTGDHVIPLYIPQCGECKFCKSPKTNLCQKIRVTQGHGVMPDGTSRFTCNGKSLYHFMGCSTFSEYTVVADISVAKVNAAAPLDKVCLLGCGVPTGYGAALNTAKVEKGSTCAVWGLGAVGLAVGIGCKVAGASRIIGVDVNPDKFEIAKEFGFNEFVNPKDYEKPIQEVLIEKTDGGLDYTFECVGNVHTMRAALESCHKGWGVSTIVGVAGAGQEISTRPFQLVTGRVWKGTAFGGWKSRDSVPKLVEEYCKDKKVMCLDKFITHNLKMDQINEAFHLMHKGESIRTVVSIAQAN
;
A
#
# COMPACT_ATOMS: atom_id res chain seq x y z
N MET A 1 17.63 -11.09 -8.32
CA MET A 1 17.40 -12.52 -8.63
C MET A 1 16.73 -13.34 -7.52
N CYS A 2 17.35 -13.69 -6.38
CA CYS A 2 16.70 -14.57 -5.38
C CYS A 2 15.33 -14.08 -4.90
N MET A 3 15.12 -12.77 -4.78
CA MET A 3 13.82 -12.16 -4.41
C MET A 3 12.80 -12.10 -5.55
N GLU A 4 13.25 -12.27 -6.80
CA GLU A 4 12.44 -12.04 -8.00
C GLU A 4 11.91 -13.34 -8.59
N VAL A 5 12.61 -14.45 -8.36
CA VAL A 5 12.25 -15.79 -8.85
C VAL A 5 11.31 -16.52 -7.88
N VAL A 6 11.29 -16.14 -6.59
CA VAL A 6 10.46 -16.79 -5.56
C VAL A 6 9.33 -15.89 -5.06
N GLY A 7 8.14 -16.47 -4.89
CA GLY A 7 6.94 -15.77 -4.42
C GLY A 7 6.64 -15.98 -2.93
N GLY A 8 5.69 -15.20 -2.41
CA GLY A 8 5.11 -15.41 -1.08
C GLY A 8 6.11 -15.36 0.07
N THR A 9 5.98 -16.31 1.00
CA THR A 9 6.82 -16.41 2.21
C THR A 9 8.29 -16.73 1.90
N TRP A 10 8.56 -17.41 0.78
CA TRP A 10 9.91 -17.75 0.35
C TRP A 10 10.75 -16.53 -0.05
N ARG A 11 10.10 -15.41 -0.41
CA ARG A 11 10.75 -14.15 -0.76
C ARG A 11 11.64 -13.61 0.35
N SER A 12 11.26 -13.80 1.61
CA SER A 12 12.07 -13.37 2.76
C SER A 12 13.06 -14.43 3.23
N ILE A 13 12.85 -15.70 2.89
CA ILE A 13 13.64 -16.82 3.40
C ILE A 13 14.86 -17.09 2.50
N VAL A 14 14.63 -17.22 1.19
CA VAL A 14 15.68 -17.63 0.24
C VAL A 14 16.86 -16.66 0.21
N PRO A 15 16.67 -15.32 0.18
CA PRO A 15 17.80 -14.38 0.22
C PRO A 15 18.64 -14.46 1.49
N ILE A 16 18.05 -14.87 2.62
CA ILE A 16 18.77 -15.06 3.89
C ILE A 16 19.56 -16.36 3.83
N LEU A 17 18.92 -17.47 3.41
CA LEU A 17 19.58 -18.78 3.31
C LEU A 17 20.72 -18.78 2.29
N TYR A 18 20.65 -17.93 1.25
CA TYR A 18 21.74 -17.72 0.30
C TYR A 18 23.06 -17.29 0.95
N GLN A 19 23.04 -16.71 2.15
CA GLN A 19 24.24 -16.28 2.87
C GLN A 19 24.94 -17.43 3.63
N ILE A 20 24.29 -18.58 3.83
CA ILE A 20 24.87 -19.73 4.55
C ILE A 20 26.23 -20.19 4.00
N PRO A 21 26.42 -20.33 2.67
CA PRO A 21 27.70 -20.76 2.10
C PRO A 21 28.88 -19.84 2.49
N TYR A 22 28.64 -18.58 2.82
CA TYR A 22 29.69 -17.66 3.25
C TYR A 22 30.39 -18.14 4.53
N GLY A 23 29.62 -18.55 5.55
CA GLY A 23 30.15 -19.06 6.81
C GLY A 23 30.96 -20.35 6.62
N PHE A 24 30.41 -21.29 5.84
CA PHE A 24 31.11 -22.52 5.48
C PHE A 24 32.40 -22.25 4.70
N GLY A 25 32.38 -21.32 3.74
CA GLY A 25 33.55 -20.91 2.99
C GLY A 25 34.65 -20.37 3.90
N ASN A 26 34.31 -19.56 4.90
CA ASN A 26 35.26 -19.06 5.88
C ASN A 26 35.89 -20.20 6.71
N SER A 27 35.10 -21.19 7.13
CA SER A 27 35.62 -22.36 7.85
C SER A 27 36.52 -23.25 6.98
N ILE A 28 36.15 -23.47 5.71
CA ILE A 28 36.96 -24.23 4.75
C ILE A 28 38.27 -23.49 4.46
N MET A 29 38.22 -22.17 4.29
CA MET A 29 39.40 -21.33 4.08
C MET A 29 40.38 -21.45 5.26
N ALA A 30 39.89 -21.42 6.50
CA ALA A 30 40.73 -21.62 7.68
C ALA A 30 41.40 -23.01 7.70
N GLY A 31 40.67 -24.06 7.30
CA GLY A 31 41.20 -25.42 7.16
C GLY A 31 42.26 -25.54 6.07
N LEU A 32 42.02 -24.94 4.89
CA LEU A 32 43.00 -24.91 3.80
C LEU A 32 44.24 -24.11 4.17
N ALA A 33 44.10 -22.99 4.87
CA ALA A 33 45.22 -22.19 5.35
C ALA A 33 46.07 -22.90 6.41
N TYR A 34 45.48 -23.87 7.13
CA TYR A 34 46.24 -24.75 8.04
C TYR A 34 47.08 -25.78 7.27
N LEU A 35 46.54 -26.32 6.17
CA LEU A 35 47.20 -27.32 5.33
C LEU A 35 48.26 -26.71 4.39
N TYR A 36 47.96 -25.58 3.76
CA TYR A 36 48.81 -24.88 2.81
C TYR A 36 49.29 -23.57 3.43
N ARG A 37 50.55 -23.57 3.90
CA ARG A 37 51.15 -22.42 4.60
C ARG A 37 51.78 -21.39 3.66
N GLU A 38 52.14 -21.82 2.45
CA GLU A 38 52.61 -20.91 1.40
C GLU A 38 51.41 -20.20 0.75
N TRP A 39 51.47 -18.87 0.67
CA TRP A 39 50.35 -18.07 0.18
C TRP A 39 49.98 -18.40 -1.27
N ARG A 40 50.94 -18.85 -2.08
CA ARG A 40 50.74 -19.25 -3.48
C ARG A 40 49.87 -20.50 -3.59
N ASP A 41 50.18 -21.51 -2.79
CA ASP A 41 49.46 -22.79 -2.79
C ASP A 41 48.06 -22.62 -2.21
N LEU A 42 47.93 -21.81 -1.16
CA LEU A 42 46.63 -21.44 -0.59
C LEU A 42 45.77 -20.68 -1.61
N HIS A 43 46.35 -19.71 -2.32
CA HIS A 43 45.63 -18.94 -3.33
C HIS A 43 45.20 -19.82 -4.52
N LEU A 44 46.04 -20.75 -4.95
CA LEU A 44 45.72 -21.72 -5.99
C LEU A 44 44.56 -22.64 -5.55
N ALA A 45 44.61 -23.18 -4.33
CA ALA A 45 43.57 -24.04 -3.78
C ALA A 45 42.20 -23.30 -3.70
N LEU A 46 42.20 -22.06 -3.22
CA LEU A 46 40.99 -21.22 -3.15
C LEU A 46 40.45 -20.85 -4.54
N SER A 47 41.34 -20.55 -5.49
CA SER A 47 40.96 -20.20 -6.87
C SER A 47 40.38 -21.40 -7.61
N LEU A 48 40.93 -22.60 -7.40
CA LEU A 48 40.41 -23.83 -7.98
C LEU A 48 38.97 -24.10 -7.51
N LEU A 49 38.72 -23.99 -6.20
CA LEU A 49 37.37 -24.11 -5.64
C LEU A 49 36.42 -23.05 -6.19
N SER A 50 36.91 -21.83 -6.39
CA SER A 50 36.11 -20.74 -6.94
C SER A 50 35.81 -20.91 -8.44
N SER A 51 36.65 -21.65 -9.20
CA SER A 51 36.44 -21.85 -10.63
C SER A 51 35.17 -22.67 -10.95
N PHE A 52 34.71 -23.50 -10.02
CA PHE A 52 33.42 -24.19 -10.12
C PHE A 52 32.23 -23.22 -10.20
N TYR A 53 32.35 -21.96 -9.75
CA TYR A 53 31.29 -20.96 -9.91
C TYR A 53 31.08 -20.55 -11.37
N ILE A 54 32.03 -20.77 -12.28
CA ILE A 54 31.82 -20.54 -13.73
C ILE A 54 30.65 -21.39 -14.24
N VAL A 55 30.46 -22.58 -13.66
CA VAL A 55 29.38 -23.50 -14.04
C VAL A 55 28.00 -22.89 -13.79
N TYR A 56 27.86 -21.95 -12.83
CA TYR A 56 26.59 -21.30 -12.52
C TYR A 56 26.02 -20.48 -13.68
N LEU A 57 26.87 -19.98 -14.59
CA LEU A 57 26.43 -19.19 -15.75
C LEU A 57 25.46 -19.95 -16.66
N TRP A 58 25.49 -21.29 -16.65
CA TRP A 58 24.59 -22.12 -17.46
C TRP A 58 23.29 -22.51 -16.77
N PHE A 59 23.17 -22.30 -15.45
CA PHE A 59 22.00 -22.75 -14.66
C PHE A 59 21.13 -21.61 -14.15
N VAL A 60 21.65 -20.38 -14.16
CA VAL A 60 21.00 -19.23 -13.54
C VAL A 60 20.24 -18.43 -14.61
N PRO A 61 18.89 -18.48 -14.63
CA PRO A 61 18.10 -17.73 -15.60
C PRO A 61 18.03 -16.25 -15.25
N GLU A 62 17.73 -15.42 -16.24
CA GLU A 62 17.45 -13.99 -16.01
C GLU A 62 16.12 -13.80 -15.24
N SER A 63 15.97 -12.66 -14.58
CA SER A 63 14.78 -12.33 -13.80
C SER A 63 13.52 -12.15 -14.65
N PRO A 64 12.45 -12.95 -14.46
CA PRO A 64 11.21 -12.77 -15.22
C PRO A 64 10.57 -11.40 -15.04
N ARG A 65 10.68 -10.81 -13.84
CA ARG A 65 10.15 -9.47 -13.54
C ARG A 65 10.89 -8.39 -14.33
N TRP A 66 12.22 -8.48 -14.39
CA TRP A 66 13.03 -7.55 -15.16
C TRP A 66 12.79 -7.69 -16.67
N LEU A 67 12.67 -8.92 -17.17
CA LEU A 67 12.32 -9.20 -18.57
C LEU A 67 10.95 -8.60 -18.94
N LEU A 68 9.96 -8.69 -18.04
CA LEU A 68 8.66 -8.04 -18.24
C LEU A 68 8.76 -6.51 -18.24
N ALA A 69 9.51 -5.93 -17.29
CA ALA A 69 9.73 -4.49 -17.21
C ALA A 69 10.49 -3.93 -18.43
N THR A 70 11.40 -4.71 -19.02
CA THR A 70 12.16 -4.33 -20.23
C THR A 70 11.46 -4.71 -21.54
N GLY A 71 10.26 -5.29 -21.47
CA GLY A 71 9.44 -5.64 -22.62
C GLY A 71 9.79 -6.96 -23.31
N ASN A 72 10.75 -7.73 -22.80
CA ASN A 72 11.11 -9.06 -23.31
C ASN A 72 10.19 -10.16 -22.75
N LYS A 73 8.92 -10.12 -23.17
CA LYS A 73 7.85 -10.99 -22.66
C LYS A 73 8.08 -12.46 -22.95
N LYS A 74 8.62 -12.78 -24.13
CA LYS A 74 8.79 -14.15 -24.61
C LYS A 74 9.71 -14.95 -23.69
N GLU A 75 10.87 -14.38 -23.37
CA GLU A 75 11.85 -15.03 -22.49
C GLU A 75 11.33 -15.13 -21.04
N ALA A 76 10.59 -14.12 -20.57
CA ALA A 76 9.94 -14.16 -19.25
C ALA A 76 8.92 -15.31 -19.16
N ILE A 77 8.12 -15.50 -20.20
CA ILE A 77 7.15 -16.60 -20.31
C ILE A 77 7.86 -17.95 -20.28
N ASP A 78 8.92 -18.14 -21.08
CA ASP A 78 9.64 -19.40 -21.18
C ASP A 78 10.20 -19.82 -19.81
N ILE A 79 10.79 -18.88 -19.07
CA ILE A 79 11.31 -19.12 -17.72
C ILE A 79 10.18 -19.47 -16.74
N LEU A 80 9.06 -18.73 -16.77
CA LEU A 80 7.92 -18.96 -15.89
C LEU A 80 7.20 -20.29 -16.20
N GLN A 81 7.11 -20.69 -17.47
CA GLN A 81 6.56 -21.98 -17.89
C GLN A 81 7.42 -23.14 -17.43
N ASN A 82 8.75 -23.03 -17.56
CA ASN A 82 9.68 -24.01 -17.03
C ASN A 82 9.55 -24.13 -15.50
N ALA A 83 9.47 -23.00 -14.79
CA ALA A 83 9.24 -22.99 -13.35
C ALA A 83 7.88 -23.60 -12.96
N ALA A 84 6.81 -23.29 -13.70
CA ALA A 84 5.50 -23.89 -13.49
C ALA A 84 5.53 -25.41 -13.70
N LYS A 85 6.19 -25.88 -14.75
CA LYS A 85 6.39 -27.32 -15.03
C LYS A 85 7.14 -28.03 -13.90
N CYS A 86 8.24 -27.45 -13.42
CA CYS A 86 9.00 -28.01 -12.29
C CYS A 86 8.18 -28.04 -11.00
N ASN A 87 7.27 -27.10 -10.81
CA ASN A 87 6.40 -27.01 -9.62
C ASN A 87 5.06 -27.75 -9.78
N GLY A 88 4.84 -28.47 -10.88
CA GLY A 88 3.58 -29.19 -11.14
C GLY A 88 2.36 -28.28 -11.33
N MET A 89 2.57 -27.04 -11.79
CA MET A 89 1.53 -26.05 -12.03
C MET A 89 1.12 -25.99 -13.52
N ASP A 90 -0.10 -25.52 -13.77
CA ASP A 90 -0.67 -25.33 -15.10
C ASP A 90 0.08 -24.24 -15.90
N THR A 91 0.67 -24.63 -17.03
CA THR A 91 1.51 -23.78 -17.89
C THR A 91 0.71 -22.87 -18.82
N GLU A 92 -0.54 -23.19 -19.15
CA GLU A 92 -1.35 -22.42 -20.10
C GLU A 92 -1.81 -21.09 -19.51
N LYS A 93 -2.08 -21.06 -18.20
CA LYS A 93 -2.46 -19.85 -17.46
C LYS A 93 -1.35 -18.80 -17.39
N VAL A 94 -0.09 -19.21 -17.47
CA VAL A 94 1.08 -18.31 -17.40
C VAL A 94 1.03 -17.31 -18.57
N GLN A 95 0.73 -17.80 -19.77
CA GLN A 95 0.65 -16.97 -20.97
C GLN A 95 -0.46 -15.91 -20.87
N VAL A 96 -1.63 -16.30 -20.39
CA VAL A 96 -2.79 -15.41 -20.24
C VAL A 96 -2.52 -14.32 -19.22
N VAL A 97 -1.94 -14.68 -18.07
CA VAL A 97 -1.62 -13.73 -16.99
C VAL A 97 -0.56 -12.73 -17.43
N VAL A 98 0.52 -13.20 -18.05
CA VAL A 98 1.61 -12.34 -18.52
C VAL A 98 1.14 -11.37 -19.61
N ASN A 99 0.28 -11.82 -20.52
CA ASN A 99 -0.27 -10.96 -21.57
C ASN A 99 -1.29 -9.95 -21.06
N GLY A 100 -1.99 -10.24 -19.95
CA GLY A 100 -2.87 -9.28 -19.27
C GLY A 100 -2.13 -8.16 -18.53
N LEU A 101 -0.92 -8.42 -18.03
CA LEU A 101 -0.06 -7.45 -17.33
C LEU A 101 0.68 -6.47 -18.26
N ALA A 102 0.51 -6.66 -19.57
CA ALA A 102 1.44 -6.24 -20.60
C ALA A 102 1.20 -4.89 -21.32
N PRO A 103 0.06 -4.17 -21.17
CA PRO A 103 -0.11 -2.85 -21.81
C PRO A 103 0.73 -1.72 -21.19
N ASP A 104 1.04 -1.77 -19.89
CA ASP A 104 1.42 -0.55 -19.13
C ASP A 104 2.93 -0.27 -18.99
N LEU A 105 3.82 -1.18 -19.38
CA LEU A 105 5.28 -1.06 -19.07
C LEU A 105 6.15 -0.57 -20.25
N LYS A 106 5.56 -0.11 -21.35
CA LYS A 106 6.29 0.09 -22.62
C LYS A 106 7.19 1.33 -22.69
N ASN A 107 7.36 2.12 -21.62
CA ASN A 107 8.00 3.44 -21.71
C ASN A 107 8.85 3.83 -20.48
N GLU A 108 9.70 2.95 -19.94
CA GLU A 108 10.73 3.40 -18.99
C GLU A 108 12.14 3.20 -19.53
N ASN A 109 12.84 4.33 -19.71
CA ASN A 109 14.23 4.42 -20.12
C ASN A 109 15.12 3.52 -19.25
N LYS A 110 16.14 2.89 -19.85
CA LYS A 110 17.19 2.16 -19.12
C LYS A 110 17.67 2.99 -17.93
N ALA A 111 17.45 2.47 -16.72
CA ALA A 111 17.81 3.14 -15.48
C ALA A 111 19.29 3.54 -15.49
N THR A 112 19.54 4.86 -15.52
CA THR A 112 20.89 5.43 -15.37
C THR A 112 21.21 5.55 -13.88
N LEU A 113 22.48 5.54 -13.47
CA LEU A 113 22.87 5.72 -12.05
C LEU A 113 22.28 7.01 -11.42
N SER A 114 22.00 8.03 -12.22
CA SER A 114 21.29 9.25 -11.80
C SER A 114 19.86 8.99 -11.31
N ALA A 115 19.20 7.93 -11.79
CA ALA A 115 17.85 7.55 -11.39
C ALA A 115 17.77 7.14 -9.91
N LEU A 116 18.89 6.72 -9.30
CA LEU A 116 18.95 6.47 -7.85
C LEU A 116 18.73 7.76 -7.04
N PHE A 117 18.98 8.93 -7.61
CA PHE A 117 18.78 10.22 -6.94
C PHE A 117 17.63 11.02 -7.56
N ALA A 118 16.72 10.36 -8.29
CA ALA A 118 15.61 11.01 -8.96
C ALA A 118 14.64 11.70 -8.00
N THR A 119 14.44 11.16 -6.80
CA THR A 119 13.55 11.72 -5.78
C THR A 119 14.27 11.94 -4.45
N ARG A 120 13.80 12.91 -3.65
CA ARG A 120 14.39 13.24 -2.34
C ARG A 120 14.31 12.08 -1.36
N GLU A 121 13.22 11.32 -1.38
CA GLU A 121 13.04 10.15 -0.53
C GLU A 121 14.02 9.03 -0.91
N LEU A 122 14.19 8.75 -2.20
CA LEU A 122 15.18 7.78 -2.66
C LEU A 122 16.61 8.25 -2.38
N ALA A 123 16.90 9.54 -2.54
CA ALA A 123 18.19 10.13 -2.17
C ALA A 123 18.46 10.02 -0.66
N ARG A 124 17.48 10.32 0.19
CA ARG A 124 17.57 10.16 1.64
C ARG A 124 17.82 8.70 2.03
N ARG A 125 17.08 7.75 1.45
CA ARG A 125 17.29 6.31 1.65
C ARG A 125 18.69 5.89 1.23
N ASN A 126 19.17 6.36 0.07
CA ASN A 126 20.52 6.09 -0.40
C ASN A 126 21.58 6.55 0.60
N VAL A 127 21.52 7.81 1.06
CA VAL A 127 22.51 8.34 2.02
C VAL A 127 22.53 7.50 3.30
N LEU A 128 21.35 7.19 3.86
CA LEU A 128 21.25 6.36 5.05
C LEU A 128 21.80 4.94 4.81
N LEU A 129 21.44 4.31 3.69
CA LEU A 129 21.91 2.97 3.34
C LEU A 129 23.41 2.93 3.08
N TYR A 130 23.98 3.93 2.43
CA TYR A 130 25.43 3.97 2.14
C TYR A 130 26.25 4.08 3.42
N ILE A 131 25.82 4.92 4.37
CA ILE A 131 26.47 5.03 5.67
C ILE A 131 26.29 3.73 6.46
N ASN A 132 25.09 3.15 6.49
CA ASN A 132 24.85 1.85 7.15
C ASN A 132 25.75 0.76 6.58
N TRP A 133 25.80 0.60 5.25
CA TRP A 133 26.64 -0.41 4.61
C TRP A 133 28.13 -0.18 4.81
N LEU A 134 28.59 1.07 4.84
CA LEU A 134 29.96 1.42 5.18
C LEU A 134 30.30 0.94 6.60
N ILE A 135 29.45 1.26 7.57
CA ILE A 135 29.63 0.85 8.98
C ILE A 135 29.53 -0.67 9.14
N ALA A 136 28.56 -1.31 8.50
CA ALA A 136 28.41 -2.77 8.47
C ALA A 136 29.67 -3.43 7.90
N GLY A 137 30.26 -2.86 6.84
CA GLY A 137 31.53 -3.30 6.28
C GLY A 137 32.68 -3.18 7.28
N VAL A 138 32.86 -2.01 7.89
CA VAL A 138 33.92 -1.80 8.90
C VAL A 138 33.73 -2.77 10.06
N THR A 139 32.54 -2.85 10.64
CA THR A 139 32.24 -3.67 11.82
C THR A 139 32.43 -5.16 11.55
N PHE A 140 31.90 -5.65 10.43
CA PHE A 140 32.02 -7.05 10.05
C PHE A 140 33.48 -7.47 9.79
N TYR A 141 34.19 -6.73 8.92
CA TYR A 141 35.54 -7.12 8.50
C TYR A 141 36.59 -6.85 9.58
N ALA A 142 36.49 -5.73 10.32
CA ALA A 142 37.43 -5.43 11.40
C ALA A 142 37.24 -6.44 12.54
N PHE A 143 35.98 -6.71 12.92
CA PHE A 143 35.76 -7.68 13.99
C PHE A 143 36.19 -9.09 13.61
N SER A 144 35.95 -9.52 12.37
CA SER A 144 36.44 -10.81 11.87
C SER A 144 37.98 -10.92 11.98
N GLN A 145 38.72 -9.84 11.72
CA GLN A 145 40.17 -9.80 11.91
C GLN A 145 40.56 -9.76 13.40
N TYR A 146 39.81 -9.03 14.22
CA TYR A 146 40.04 -8.93 15.67
C TYR A 146 39.86 -10.29 16.36
N VAL A 147 38.83 -11.06 15.99
CA VAL A 147 38.52 -12.37 16.57
C VAL A 147 39.70 -13.34 16.43
N GLY A 148 40.46 -13.27 15.34
CA GLY A 148 41.68 -14.05 15.15
C GLY A 148 42.77 -13.79 16.21
N LYS A 149 42.70 -12.66 16.93
CA LYS A 149 43.62 -12.28 18.02
C LYS A 149 43.09 -12.60 19.42
N VAL A 150 41.81 -12.99 19.55
CA VAL A 150 41.18 -13.29 20.85
C VAL A 150 41.50 -14.70 21.33
N GLY A 151 41.64 -15.66 20.41
CA GLY A 151 41.94 -17.06 20.74
C GLY A 151 43.43 -17.40 20.66
N SER A 152 43.81 -18.51 21.31
CA SER A 152 45.19 -19.03 21.30
C SER A 152 45.62 -19.64 19.96
N ASN A 153 44.67 -19.99 19.08
CA ASN A 153 44.94 -20.54 17.75
C ASN A 153 44.06 -19.84 16.70
N LEU A 154 44.72 -19.06 15.83
CA LEU A 154 44.10 -18.29 14.76
C LEU A 154 43.20 -19.14 13.85
N TYR A 155 43.69 -20.30 13.39
CA TYR A 155 42.95 -21.16 12.46
C TYR A 155 41.70 -21.76 13.11
N PHE A 156 41.83 -22.21 14.36
CA PHE A 156 40.71 -22.76 15.11
C PHE A 156 39.63 -21.70 15.38
N THR A 157 40.05 -20.53 15.84
CA THR A 157 39.13 -19.42 16.12
C THR A 157 38.44 -18.91 14.85
N ALA A 158 39.16 -18.81 13.72
CA ALA A 158 38.56 -18.46 12.43
C ALA A 158 37.58 -19.54 11.92
N ALA A 159 37.93 -20.82 12.04
CA ALA A 159 37.07 -21.93 11.62
C ALA A 159 35.76 -21.99 12.42
N ILE A 160 35.84 -21.84 13.74
CA ILE A 160 34.67 -21.78 14.62
C ILE A 160 33.81 -20.56 14.33
N SER A 161 34.43 -19.39 14.07
CA SER A 161 33.70 -18.17 13.72
C SER A 161 32.83 -18.35 12.48
N GLY A 162 33.35 -19.01 11.44
CA GLY A 162 32.58 -19.38 10.25
C GLY A 162 31.42 -20.33 10.55
N PHE A 163 31.62 -21.29 11.47
CA PHE A 163 30.60 -22.24 11.87
C PHE A 163 29.49 -21.59 12.73
N VAL A 164 29.86 -20.68 13.63
CA VAL A 164 28.95 -19.92 14.50
C VAL A 164 28.08 -18.94 13.70
N ALA A 165 28.49 -18.55 12.49
CA ALA A 165 27.67 -17.73 11.60
C ALA A 165 26.42 -18.47 11.07
N PHE A 166 26.47 -19.80 10.97
CA PHE A 166 25.36 -20.63 10.49
C PHE A 166 24.09 -20.51 11.36
N PRO A 167 24.12 -20.76 12.68
CA PRO A 167 22.94 -20.60 13.53
C PRO A 167 22.44 -19.16 13.56
N GLY A 168 23.32 -18.15 13.45
CA GLY A 168 22.91 -16.75 13.33
C GLY A 168 22.07 -16.48 12.07
N THR A 169 22.48 -17.04 10.93
CA THR A 169 21.73 -16.90 9.67
C THR A 169 20.36 -17.58 9.73
N LEU A 170 20.26 -18.76 10.35
CA LEU A 170 18.97 -19.42 10.57
C LEU A 170 18.07 -18.64 11.53
N LEU A 171 18.64 -18.11 12.61
CA LEU A 171 17.91 -17.30 13.59
C LEU A 171 17.36 -16.02 12.95
N CYS A 172 18.08 -15.42 12.00
CA CYS A 172 17.62 -14.27 11.22
C CYS A 172 16.26 -14.52 10.55
N VAL A 173 16.05 -15.71 9.96
CA VAL A 173 14.78 -16.09 9.33
C VAL A 173 13.62 -16.03 10.34
N CYS A 174 13.84 -16.52 11.56
CA CYS A 174 12.83 -16.51 12.61
C CYS A 174 12.53 -15.09 13.10
N ILE A 175 13.56 -14.27 13.34
CA ILE A 175 13.40 -12.93 13.90
C ILE A 175 12.73 -11.99 12.88
N ILE A 176 13.15 -11.99 11.61
CA ILE A 176 12.57 -11.12 10.56
C ILE A 176 11.07 -11.38 10.37
N ARG A 177 10.65 -12.65 10.42
CA ARG A 177 9.24 -13.01 10.29
C ARG A 177 8.41 -12.44 11.45
N ARG A 178 8.96 -12.41 12.66
CA ARG A 178 8.26 -11.95 13.85
C ARG A 178 8.29 -10.43 14.01
N PHE A 179 9.46 -9.81 13.92
CA PHE A 179 9.67 -8.41 14.32
C PHE A 179 9.88 -7.43 13.16
N GLY A 180 10.00 -7.91 11.92
CA GLY A 180 10.30 -7.05 10.78
C GLY A 180 11.80 -6.84 10.57
N ARG A 181 12.17 -6.10 9.53
CA ARG A 181 13.57 -5.98 9.09
C ARG A 181 14.32 -5.00 9.97
N ARG A 182 13.71 -3.84 10.22
CA ARG A 182 14.31 -2.73 10.94
C ARG A 182 14.71 -3.12 12.37
N LEU A 183 13.77 -3.72 13.10
CA LEU A 183 14.01 -4.16 14.48
C LEU A 183 14.99 -5.34 14.55
N THR A 184 15.01 -6.22 13.54
CA THR A 184 15.99 -7.32 13.49
C THR A 184 17.41 -6.77 13.36
N ILE A 185 17.64 -5.85 12.42
CA ILE A 185 18.97 -5.24 12.22
C ILE A 185 19.39 -4.47 13.48
N ALA A 186 18.49 -3.62 14.02
CA ALA A 186 18.78 -2.83 15.21
C ALA A 186 19.13 -3.72 16.44
N SER A 187 18.32 -4.74 16.73
CA SER A 187 18.58 -5.63 17.87
C SER A 187 19.87 -6.44 17.71
N ALA A 188 20.19 -6.88 16.49
CA ALA A 188 21.42 -7.60 16.20
C ALA A 188 22.67 -6.73 16.39
N HIS A 189 22.65 -5.47 15.95
CA HIS A 189 23.77 -4.53 16.16
C HIS A 189 23.91 -4.08 17.61
N ILE A 190 22.81 -3.93 18.36
CA ILE A 190 22.86 -3.71 19.82
C ILE A 190 23.54 -4.90 20.51
N LEU A 191 23.16 -6.13 20.17
CA LEU A 191 23.79 -7.33 20.72
C LEU A 191 25.30 -7.35 20.43
N THR A 192 25.69 -7.04 19.19
CA THR A 192 27.09 -6.96 18.80
C THR A 192 27.85 -5.86 19.57
N ALA A 193 27.25 -4.68 19.75
CA ALA A 193 27.84 -3.58 20.52
C ALA A 193 28.06 -3.97 22.00
N ILE A 194 27.07 -4.61 22.63
CA ILE A 194 27.18 -5.14 23.99
C ILE A 194 28.34 -6.14 24.09
N CYS A 195 28.51 -7.01 23.08
CA CYS A 195 29.62 -7.95 23.06
C CYS A 195 30.98 -7.24 22.93
N PHE A 196 31.09 -6.19 22.11
CA PHE A 196 32.34 -5.41 21.98
C PHE A 196 32.75 -4.74 23.29
N PHE A 197 31.81 -4.07 23.97
CA PHE A 197 32.06 -3.48 25.29
C PHE A 197 32.26 -4.54 26.39
N GLY A 198 31.60 -5.68 26.28
CA GLY A 198 31.80 -6.82 27.17
C GLY A 198 33.21 -7.38 27.07
N ILE A 199 33.75 -7.54 25.85
CA ILE A 199 35.14 -7.99 25.65
C ILE A 199 36.12 -6.99 26.27
N LEU A 200 35.82 -5.68 26.16
CA LEU A 200 36.63 -4.63 26.77
C LEU A 200 36.63 -4.70 28.32
N ALA A 201 35.50 -5.06 28.91
CA ALA A 201 35.34 -5.17 30.36
C ALA A 201 36.05 -6.40 30.96
N VAL A 202 36.39 -7.41 30.15
CA VAL A 202 37.08 -8.62 30.58
C VAL A 202 38.58 -8.51 30.26
N PRO A 203 39.47 -8.36 31.26
CA PRO A 203 40.90 -8.22 31.01
C PRO A 203 41.52 -9.47 30.37
N ALA A 204 42.55 -9.28 29.54
CA ALA A 204 43.29 -10.37 28.91
C ALA A 204 44.09 -11.20 29.92
N GLY A 205 44.16 -12.52 29.74
CA GLY A 205 45.09 -13.40 30.46
C GLY A 205 44.67 -13.77 31.87
N ILE A 206 43.48 -13.38 32.33
CA ILE A 206 42.96 -13.75 33.66
C ILE A 206 42.38 -15.17 33.68
N TYR A 207 41.73 -15.58 32.58
CA TYR A 207 41.03 -16.86 32.49
C TYR A 207 41.78 -17.82 31.58
N ASN A 208 41.70 -19.13 31.87
CA ASN A 208 42.31 -20.14 31.02
C ASN A 208 41.77 -20.02 29.58
N GLN A 209 42.68 -19.89 28.61
CA GLN A 209 42.39 -19.67 27.19
C GLN A 209 41.48 -18.47 26.88
N ASP A 210 41.36 -17.49 27.80
CA ASP A 210 40.50 -16.32 27.68
C ASP A 210 39.04 -16.66 27.28
N TRP A 211 38.53 -17.80 27.79
CA TRP A 211 37.23 -18.35 27.39
C TRP A 211 36.05 -17.35 27.43
N PRO A 212 35.93 -16.41 28.39
CA PRO A 212 34.79 -15.47 28.39
C PRO A 212 34.83 -14.52 27.18
N ARG A 213 36.04 -14.10 26.77
CA ARG A 213 36.23 -13.22 25.61
C ARG A 213 35.94 -13.97 24.32
N VAL A 214 36.32 -15.24 24.23
CA VAL A 214 35.99 -16.11 23.09
C VAL A 214 34.48 -16.33 22.96
N VAL A 215 33.77 -16.54 24.07
CA VAL A 215 32.31 -16.67 24.07
C VAL A 215 31.64 -15.36 23.63
N LEU A 216 32.04 -14.22 24.20
CA LEU A 216 31.52 -12.90 23.80
C LEU A 216 31.81 -12.61 22.32
N ALA A 217 32.98 -13.02 21.83
CA ALA A 217 33.34 -12.90 20.43
C ALA A 217 32.43 -13.75 19.52
N GLY A 218 32.16 -14.99 19.91
CA GLY A 218 31.22 -15.87 19.21
C GLY A 218 29.81 -15.29 19.16
N VAL A 219 29.29 -14.78 20.28
CA VAL A 219 27.96 -14.13 20.33
C VAL A 219 27.92 -12.87 19.47
N GLY A 220 29.00 -12.08 19.46
CA GLY A 220 29.14 -10.92 18.57
C GLY A 220 29.07 -11.30 17.08
N ILE A 221 29.69 -12.42 16.70
CA ILE A 221 29.60 -12.98 15.33
C ILE A 221 28.17 -13.43 15.02
N VAL A 222 27.45 -14.03 15.97
CA VAL A 222 26.03 -14.38 15.78
C VAL A 222 25.21 -13.12 15.47
N GLY A 223 25.42 -12.03 16.21
CA GLY A 223 24.77 -10.73 15.95
C GLY A 223 25.04 -10.23 14.53
N LEU A 224 26.31 -10.20 14.11
CA LEU A 224 26.69 -9.81 12.74
C LEU A 224 26.12 -10.75 11.66
N SER A 225 26.01 -12.04 11.97
CA SER A 225 25.45 -13.05 11.06
C SER A 225 23.93 -13.01 10.97
N ILE A 226 23.26 -12.35 11.93
CA ILE A 226 21.84 -12.00 11.83
C ILE A 226 21.68 -10.72 11.01
N SER A 227 22.50 -9.70 11.30
CA SER A 227 22.33 -8.37 10.70
C SER A 227 22.69 -8.32 9.22
N MET A 228 23.77 -8.97 8.78
CA MET A 228 24.22 -8.91 7.39
C MET A 228 23.17 -9.47 6.40
N PRO A 229 22.60 -10.68 6.59
CA PRO A 229 21.53 -11.17 5.73
C PRO A 229 20.27 -10.29 5.80
N ALA A 230 19.94 -9.77 6.98
CA ALA A 230 18.80 -8.87 7.17
C ALA A 230 18.97 -7.57 6.39
N LEU A 231 20.17 -6.97 6.41
CA LEU A 231 20.51 -5.74 5.71
C LEU A 231 20.49 -5.94 4.18
N TYR A 232 20.99 -7.07 3.67
CA TYR A 232 20.85 -7.43 2.25
C TYR A 232 19.39 -7.51 1.80
N LEU A 233 18.54 -8.23 2.55
CA LEU A 233 17.12 -8.34 2.24
C LEU A 233 16.44 -6.97 2.31
N PHE A 234 16.68 -6.22 3.39
CA PHE A 234 16.06 -4.92 3.62
C PHE A 234 16.43 -3.89 2.54
N THR A 235 17.71 -3.82 2.18
CA THR A 235 18.19 -2.97 1.07
C THR A 235 17.48 -3.33 -0.23
N GLY A 236 17.34 -4.63 -0.52
CA GLY A 236 16.61 -5.12 -1.69
C GLY A 236 15.15 -4.69 -1.72
N GLU A 237 14.45 -4.78 -0.59
CA GLU A 237 13.03 -4.42 -0.46
C GLU A 237 12.79 -2.91 -0.54
N LEU A 238 13.77 -2.08 -0.16
CA LEU A 238 13.66 -0.61 -0.18
C LEU A 238 13.78 0.01 -1.58
N PHE A 239 14.41 -0.68 -2.53
CA PHE A 239 14.58 -0.19 -3.89
C PHE A 239 13.49 -0.72 -4.85
N PRO A 240 12.99 0.14 -5.77
CA PRO A 240 12.11 -0.25 -6.87
C PRO A 240 12.75 -1.28 -7.77
N THR A 241 11.95 -2.18 -8.35
CA THR A 241 12.45 -3.26 -9.21
C THR A 241 13.27 -2.73 -10.40
N THR A 242 12.93 -1.56 -10.95
CA THR A 242 13.66 -0.94 -12.06
C THR A 242 15.09 -0.51 -11.74
N VAL A 243 15.36 -0.10 -10.49
CA VAL A 243 16.68 0.39 -10.03
C VAL A 243 17.33 -0.47 -8.95
N ARG A 244 16.67 -1.56 -8.52
CA ARG A 244 17.08 -2.40 -7.38
C ARG A 244 18.50 -2.92 -7.50
N ASN A 245 18.86 -3.48 -8.65
CA ASN A 245 20.20 -4.05 -8.85
C ASN A 245 21.29 -2.97 -8.71
N ALA A 246 21.07 -1.78 -9.30
CA ALA A 246 21.99 -0.66 -9.18
C ALA A 246 22.06 -0.13 -7.74
N GLY A 247 20.91 0.03 -7.06
CA GLY A 247 20.84 0.53 -5.68
C GLY A 247 21.50 -0.40 -4.67
N VAL A 248 21.22 -1.71 -4.75
CA VAL A 248 21.89 -2.73 -3.91
C VAL A 248 23.38 -2.78 -4.21
N GLY A 249 23.78 -2.78 -5.50
CA GLY A 249 25.18 -2.80 -5.90
C GLY A 249 25.97 -1.61 -5.37
N MET A 250 25.42 -0.40 -5.51
CA MET A 250 26.00 0.83 -4.96
C MET A 250 26.10 0.78 -3.44
N SER A 251 25.06 0.30 -2.76
CA SER A 251 25.07 0.18 -1.30
C SER A 251 26.16 -0.78 -0.81
N VAL A 252 26.30 -1.94 -1.46
CA VAL A 252 27.33 -2.94 -1.14
C VAL A 252 28.75 -2.43 -1.46
N MET A 253 28.90 -1.54 -2.45
CA MET A 253 30.19 -0.88 -2.73
C MET A 253 30.71 -0.12 -1.50
N PHE A 254 29.85 0.59 -0.77
CA PHE A 254 30.23 1.26 0.48
C PHE A 254 30.69 0.27 1.55
N SER A 255 30.09 -0.93 1.62
CA SER A 255 30.60 -2.01 2.49
C SER A 255 32.02 -2.43 2.14
N ARG A 256 32.37 -2.46 0.84
CA ARG A 256 33.74 -2.74 0.39
C ARG A 256 34.71 -1.64 0.79
N MET A 257 34.30 -0.37 0.73
CA MET A 257 35.10 0.72 1.29
C MET A 257 35.31 0.53 2.80
N GLY A 258 34.27 0.11 3.53
CA GLY A 258 34.38 -0.22 4.95
C GLY A 258 35.38 -1.36 5.20
N SER A 259 35.40 -2.38 4.34
CA SER A 259 36.37 -3.48 4.42
C SER A 259 37.82 -3.04 4.21
N MET A 260 38.04 -1.98 3.42
CA MET A 260 39.38 -1.39 3.22
C MET A 260 39.84 -0.60 4.46
N ILE A 261 38.90 -0.02 5.21
CA ILE A 261 39.16 0.72 6.46
C ILE A 261 39.38 -0.25 7.63
N ALA A 262 38.82 -1.46 7.58
CA ALA A 262 38.87 -2.43 8.69
C ALA A 262 40.29 -2.71 9.25
N PRO A 263 41.35 -2.95 8.44
CA PRO A 263 42.70 -3.12 8.97
C PRO A 263 43.24 -1.88 9.72
N MET A 264 42.84 -0.68 9.30
CA MET A 264 43.22 0.56 9.98
C MET A 264 42.58 0.66 11.37
N VAL A 265 41.33 0.21 11.52
CA VAL A 265 40.67 0.15 12.84
C VAL A 265 41.38 -0.83 13.77
N ILE A 266 41.87 -1.95 13.24
CA ILE A 266 42.57 -2.96 14.05
C ILE A 266 43.99 -2.52 14.44
N THR A 267 44.70 -1.79 13.58
CA THR A 267 46.04 -1.24 13.89
C THR A 267 46.01 -0.14 14.97
N MET A 268 44.85 0.46 15.26
CA MET A 268 44.69 1.37 16.40
C MET A 268 45.02 0.74 17.76
N GLN A 269 45.06 -0.59 17.84
CA GLN A 269 45.54 -1.30 19.02
C GLN A 269 46.97 -0.88 19.44
N ASP A 270 47.79 -0.45 18.47
CA ASP A 270 49.19 -0.07 18.69
C ASP A 270 49.27 1.25 19.48
N ILE A 271 48.22 2.07 19.43
CA ILE A 271 48.04 3.28 20.26
C ILE A 271 47.45 2.89 21.62
N SER A 272 46.37 2.10 21.61
CA SER A 272 45.74 1.59 22.84
C SER A 272 45.01 0.28 22.56
N PRO A 273 45.24 -0.79 23.36
CA PRO A 273 44.61 -2.10 23.15
C PRO A 273 43.07 -2.08 23.13
N SER A 274 42.46 -1.08 23.77
CA SER A 274 41.01 -0.90 23.91
C SER A 274 40.35 -0.20 22.73
N LEU A 275 41.13 0.58 21.96
CA LEU A 275 40.60 1.53 20.98
C LEU A 275 39.82 0.86 19.83
N PRO A 276 40.26 -0.28 19.25
CA PRO A 276 39.49 -0.94 18.20
C PRO A 276 38.07 -1.31 18.64
N LEU A 277 37.91 -1.91 19.83
CA LEU A 277 36.60 -2.33 20.33
C LEU A 277 35.69 -1.16 20.67
N ILE A 278 36.23 -0.03 21.15
CA ILE A 278 35.47 1.19 21.40
C ILE A 278 34.92 1.74 20.08
N VAL A 279 35.78 1.86 19.06
CA VAL A 279 35.38 2.35 17.73
C VAL A 279 34.30 1.45 17.12
N LEU A 280 34.48 0.13 17.18
CA LEU A 280 33.50 -0.83 16.66
C LEU A 280 32.18 -0.81 17.44
N GLY A 281 32.23 -0.66 18.77
CA GLY A 281 31.05 -0.56 19.64
C GLY A 281 30.22 0.68 19.34
N VAL A 282 30.87 1.84 19.24
CA VAL A 282 30.20 3.10 18.86
C VAL A 282 29.65 3.02 17.45
N ALA A 283 30.41 2.47 16.50
CA ALA A 283 29.96 2.31 15.11
C ALA A 283 28.68 1.46 15.02
N ALA A 284 28.61 0.32 15.73
CA ALA A 284 27.41 -0.52 15.77
C ALA A 284 26.18 0.19 16.40
N LEU A 285 26.38 1.06 17.40
CA LEU A 285 25.30 1.89 17.95
C LEU A 285 24.83 2.97 16.98
N VAL A 286 25.75 3.60 16.25
CA VAL A 286 25.40 4.58 15.20
C VAL A 286 24.59 3.91 14.09
N GLU A 287 24.99 2.71 13.65
CA GLU A 287 24.22 1.92 12.67
C GLU A 287 22.80 1.63 13.17
N THR A 288 22.67 1.23 14.43
CA THR A 288 21.37 1.02 15.09
C THR A 288 20.51 2.28 15.04
N ALA A 289 21.07 3.46 15.30
CA ALA A 289 20.32 4.71 15.23
C ALA A 289 19.89 5.05 13.79
N LEU A 290 20.80 4.88 12.81
CA LEU A 290 20.54 5.21 11.42
C LEU A 290 19.46 4.31 10.79
N ILE A 291 19.45 3.01 11.11
CA ILE A 291 18.45 2.08 10.55
C ILE A 291 17.02 2.41 10.99
N LEU A 292 16.84 3.05 12.16
CA LEU A 292 15.51 3.44 12.67
C LEU A 292 14.83 4.50 11.81
N PHE A 293 15.61 5.31 11.09
CA PHE A 293 15.10 6.33 10.16
C PHE A 293 14.68 5.77 8.80
N LEU A 294 14.92 4.49 8.52
CA LEU A 294 14.42 3.82 7.31
C LEU A 294 13.01 3.25 7.54
N PRO A 295 12.16 3.22 6.50
CA PRO A 295 10.81 2.66 6.61
C PRO A 295 10.83 1.14 6.75
N GLU A 296 9.88 0.57 7.50
CA GLU A 296 9.74 -0.88 7.65
C GLU A 296 9.09 -1.50 6.41
N THR A 297 9.57 -2.68 5.99
CA THR A 297 9.13 -3.36 4.75
C THR A 297 8.26 -4.59 5.03
N LYS A 298 8.13 -5.02 6.29
CA LYS A 298 7.30 -6.18 6.66
C LYS A 298 5.84 -5.99 6.24
N GLY A 299 5.38 -6.83 5.30
CA GLY A 299 3.98 -6.87 4.86
C GLY A 299 3.64 -5.83 3.79
N MET A 300 4.62 -5.01 3.37
CA MET A 300 4.45 -4.04 2.30
C MET A 300 4.64 -4.68 0.92
N PRO A 301 3.90 -4.25 -0.12
CA PRO A 301 4.23 -4.62 -1.49
C PRO A 301 5.61 -4.07 -1.87
N LEU A 302 6.29 -4.77 -2.79
CA LEU A 302 7.56 -4.28 -3.32
C LEU A 302 7.31 -3.11 -4.27
N PRO A 303 8.06 -2.01 -4.17
CA PRO A 303 8.00 -0.97 -5.17
C PRO A 303 8.44 -1.53 -6.53
N GLU A 304 7.68 -1.23 -7.57
CA GLU A 304 7.98 -1.65 -8.94
C GLU A 304 8.68 -0.50 -9.67
N THR A 305 8.17 0.72 -9.52
CA THR A 305 8.64 1.95 -10.14
C THR A 305 9.15 2.97 -9.10
N ILE A 306 9.85 4.02 -9.55
CA ILE A 306 10.33 5.10 -8.66
C ILE A 306 9.13 5.90 -8.09
N GLN A 307 8.07 6.01 -8.88
CA GLN A 307 6.83 6.70 -8.57
C GLN A 307 6.02 6.00 -7.46
N ASP A 308 6.27 4.71 -7.22
CA ASP A 308 5.68 3.97 -6.09
C ASP A 308 6.30 4.37 -4.74
N LEU A 309 7.42 5.10 -4.76
CA LEU A 309 8.09 5.58 -3.54
C LEU A 309 7.58 6.94 -3.07
N GLU A 310 6.85 7.67 -3.91
CA GLU A 310 6.25 8.95 -3.53
C GLU A 310 5.01 8.70 -2.68
N PHE A 311 4.89 9.41 -1.55
CA PHE A 311 3.67 9.40 -0.77
C PHE A 311 2.55 10.02 -1.62
N LYS A 312 1.65 9.17 -2.11
CA LYS A 312 0.49 9.62 -2.87
C LYS A 312 -0.68 9.80 -1.91
N ASN A 313 -1.10 11.04 -1.73
CA ASN A 313 -2.46 11.33 -1.33
C ASN A 313 -3.26 11.35 -2.63
N ASP A 314 -4.30 10.53 -2.70
CA ASP A 314 -5.12 10.46 -3.91
C ASP A 314 -6.54 10.89 -3.55
N ASN A 315 -7.10 11.76 -4.38
CA ASN A 315 -8.48 12.20 -4.26
C ASN A 315 -9.25 11.85 -5.54
N ALA A 316 -10.57 11.86 -5.47
CA ALA A 316 -11.40 11.75 -6.65
C ALA A 316 -12.38 12.93 -6.73
N VAL A 317 -12.65 13.37 -7.94
CA VAL A 317 -13.67 14.40 -8.21
C VAL A 317 -15.04 13.73 -8.34
N CYS A 318 -16.04 14.30 -7.69
CA CYS A 318 -17.42 13.83 -7.70
C CYS A 318 -18.40 14.95 -8.05
N HIS A 319 -19.62 14.59 -8.46
CA HIS A 319 -20.67 15.53 -8.84
C HIS A 319 -21.04 16.48 -7.69
N THR A 320 -20.94 16.05 -6.43
CA THR A 320 -21.18 16.91 -5.26
C THR A 320 -20.21 18.11 -5.23
N ASP A 321 -18.94 17.90 -5.61
CA ASP A 321 -17.97 18.98 -5.70
C ASP A 321 -18.35 19.96 -6.83
N ALA A 322 -18.76 19.44 -7.99
CA ALA A 322 -19.18 20.27 -9.13
C ALA A 322 -20.49 21.02 -8.87
N TYR A 323 -21.43 20.41 -8.16
CA TYR A 323 -22.71 21.03 -7.78
C TYR A 323 -22.49 22.27 -6.90
N THR A 324 -21.59 22.15 -5.93
CA THR A 324 -21.18 23.28 -5.08
C THR A 324 -20.42 24.31 -5.91
N LEU A 325 -19.42 23.89 -6.70
CA LEU A 325 -18.62 24.76 -7.57
C LEU A 325 -19.48 25.56 -8.56
N GLY A 326 -20.56 24.96 -9.07
CA GLY A 326 -21.52 25.58 -9.98
C GLY A 326 -22.48 26.56 -9.31
N GLY A 327 -22.38 26.77 -7.98
CA GLY A 327 -23.22 27.69 -7.22
C GLY A 327 -24.66 27.22 -7.00
N GLN A 328 -24.93 25.92 -7.21
CA GLN A 328 -26.27 25.37 -7.07
C GLN A 328 -26.57 24.91 -5.64
N ASP A 329 -25.53 24.66 -4.83
CA ASP A 329 -25.63 24.28 -3.42
C ASP A 329 -25.99 25.49 -2.53
N PRO A 330 -27.14 25.48 -1.82
CA PRO A 330 -27.50 26.53 -0.86
C PRO A 330 -26.58 26.64 0.35
N GLU A 331 -25.90 25.54 0.71
CA GLU A 331 -24.88 25.53 1.77
C GLU A 331 -23.49 25.91 1.22
N GLY A 332 -23.38 26.20 -0.07
CA GLY A 332 -22.12 26.54 -0.74
C GLY A 332 -21.52 27.86 -0.24
N LEU A 333 -20.33 27.79 0.35
CA LEU A 333 -19.57 28.94 0.82
C LEU A 333 -18.30 29.10 -0.01
N PHE A 334 -17.92 30.34 -0.33
CA PHE A 334 -16.71 30.67 -1.09
C PHE A 334 -15.94 31.83 -0.43
N PRO A 335 -14.59 31.85 -0.49
CA PRO A 335 -13.71 30.88 -1.15
C PRO A 335 -13.51 29.61 -0.31
N VAL A 336 -13.36 28.44 -0.94
CA VAL A 336 -13.38 27.12 -0.28
C VAL A 336 -12.41 26.15 -0.97
N ILE A 337 -11.87 25.19 -0.21
CA ILE A 337 -11.17 24.01 -0.75
C ILE A 337 -12.17 22.85 -0.80
N LEU A 338 -12.57 22.43 -2.00
CA LEU A 338 -13.51 21.31 -2.24
C LEU A 338 -12.84 19.93 -2.00
N GLY A 339 -13.53 18.86 -2.37
CA GLY A 339 -13.03 17.49 -2.30
C GLY A 339 -13.48 16.77 -1.03
N HIS A 340 -14.03 15.58 -1.21
CA HIS A 340 -14.50 14.72 -0.12
C HIS A 340 -14.30 13.21 -0.36
N GLU A 341 -13.80 12.81 -1.53
CA GLU A 341 -13.31 11.46 -1.81
C GLU A 341 -11.78 11.51 -1.74
N GLY A 342 -11.16 10.95 -0.69
CA GLY A 342 -9.71 11.02 -0.49
C GLY A 342 -9.14 9.88 0.34
N GLY A 343 -7.88 9.55 0.07
CA GLY A 343 -7.07 8.61 0.86
C GLY A 343 -5.70 9.22 1.13
N GLY A 344 -5.21 9.09 2.37
CA GLY A 344 -3.94 9.69 2.76
C GLY A 344 -3.33 9.05 4.00
N ILE A 345 -2.25 9.66 4.48
CA ILE A 345 -1.53 9.22 5.68
C ILE A 345 -1.56 10.33 6.71
N VAL A 346 -1.80 9.97 7.98
CA VAL A 346 -1.79 10.91 9.10
C VAL A 346 -0.39 11.48 9.26
N GLU A 347 -0.25 12.80 9.09
CA GLU A 347 1.00 13.52 9.33
C GLU A 347 1.19 13.79 10.83
N SER A 348 0.19 14.37 11.49
CA SER A 348 0.18 14.65 12.93
C SER A 348 -1.24 14.56 13.50
N VAL A 349 -1.33 14.52 14.84
CA VAL A 349 -2.60 14.47 15.56
C VAL A 349 -2.65 15.55 16.64
N GLY A 350 -3.85 16.09 16.88
CA GLY A 350 -4.09 17.05 17.96
C GLY A 350 -4.10 16.41 19.35
N GLU A 351 -4.08 17.25 20.39
CA GLU A 351 -4.18 16.80 21.78
C GLU A 351 -5.47 15.99 22.02
N GLY A 352 -5.36 14.89 22.75
CA GLY A 352 -6.50 14.02 23.11
C GLY A 352 -6.93 13.03 22.02
N VAL A 353 -6.37 13.10 20.81
CA VAL A 353 -6.64 12.13 19.74
C VAL A 353 -5.97 10.80 20.06
N THR A 354 -6.76 9.72 20.06
CA THR A 354 -6.28 8.35 20.39
C THR A 354 -6.70 7.30 19.38
N ASN A 355 -7.60 7.62 18.45
CA ASN A 355 -8.12 6.69 17.45
C ASN A 355 -7.22 6.51 16.21
N VAL A 356 -6.28 7.43 16.00
CA VAL A 356 -5.29 7.42 14.92
C VAL A 356 -3.98 8.03 15.41
N GLN A 357 -2.88 7.73 14.74
CA GLN A 357 -1.54 8.28 15.02
C GLN A 357 -0.77 8.58 13.73
N THR A 358 0.31 9.36 13.81
CA THR A 358 1.21 9.62 12.68
C THR A 358 1.63 8.32 11.98
N GLY A 359 1.53 8.32 10.65
CA GLY A 359 1.83 7.18 9.79
C GLY A 359 0.66 6.23 9.53
N ASP A 360 -0.49 6.41 10.19
CA ASP A 360 -1.69 5.62 9.88
C ASP A 360 -2.26 6.00 8.51
N HIS A 361 -2.61 5.00 7.70
CA HIS A 361 -3.35 5.19 6.46
C HIS A 361 -4.83 5.42 6.78
N VAL A 362 -5.43 6.43 6.17
CA VAL A 362 -6.77 6.90 6.52
C VAL A 362 -7.59 7.34 5.31
N ILE A 363 -8.92 7.28 5.48
CA ILE A 363 -9.91 7.87 4.59
C ILE A 363 -10.69 8.94 5.39
N PRO A 364 -10.67 10.22 4.97
CA PRO A 364 -11.56 11.25 5.51
C PRO A 364 -13.02 10.99 5.13
N LEU A 365 -13.95 11.30 6.05
CA LEU A 365 -15.36 10.94 5.96
C LEU A 365 -16.26 12.15 6.21
N TYR A 366 -17.08 12.50 5.22
CA TYR A 366 -18.04 13.59 5.37
C TYR A 366 -19.22 13.26 6.28
N ILE A 367 -19.50 11.97 6.51
CA ILE A 367 -20.39 11.50 7.57
C ILE A 367 -19.52 11.08 8.76
N PRO A 368 -19.47 11.86 9.85
CA PRO A 368 -18.66 11.51 11.02
C PRO A 368 -19.27 10.36 11.81
N GLN A 369 -18.51 9.80 12.75
CA GLN A 369 -18.98 8.83 13.73
C GLN A 369 -18.35 9.07 15.11
N CYS A 370 -19.09 9.71 16.01
CA CYS A 370 -18.63 9.97 17.38
C CYS A 370 -18.85 8.82 18.37
N GLY A 371 -19.73 7.86 18.07
CA GLY A 371 -20.06 6.73 18.96
C GLY A 371 -20.96 7.07 20.16
N GLU A 372 -21.08 8.34 20.53
CA GLU A 372 -21.73 8.75 21.79
C GLU A 372 -23.10 9.44 21.63
N CYS A 373 -23.36 10.12 20.49
CA CYS A 373 -24.59 10.85 20.28
C CYS A 373 -25.80 9.90 20.05
N LYS A 374 -27.03 10.40 20.24
CA LYS A 374 -28.25 9.59 20.08
C LYS A 374 -28.37 8.90 18.71
N PHE A 375 -27.86 9.51 17.64
CA PHE A 375 -27.83 8.92 16.30
C PHE A 375 -26.80 7.81 16.19
N CYS A 376 -25.59 8.00 16.73
CA CYS A 376 -24.55 6.97 16.73
C CYS A 376 -24.97 5.75 17.56
N LYS A 377 -25.62 5.96 18.72
CA LYS A 377 -26.14 4.88 19.58
C LYS A 377 -27.33 4.14 18.99
N SER A 378 -28.07 4.75 18.07
CA SER A 378 -29.20 4.11 17.41
C SER A 378 -28.72 3.22 16.24
N PRO A 379 -29.20 1.98 16.12
CA PRO A 379 -28.93 1.13 14.95
C PRO A 379 -29.73 1.57 13.70
N LYS A 380 -30.67 2.51 13.83
CA LYS A 380 -31.60 2.91 12.76
C LYS A 380 -31.03 3.92 11.76
N THR A 381 -29.84 4.46 12.02
CA THR A 381 -29.29 5.57 11.23
C THR A 381 -27.77 5.68 11.37
N ASN A 382 -27.11 6.26 10.37
CA ASN A 382 -25.69 6.63 10.40
C ASN A 382 -25.45 8.15 10.53
N LEU A 383 -26.49 8.97 10.67
CA LEU A 383 -26.40 10.43 10.62
C LEU A 383 -25.92 11.07 11.93
N CYS A 384 -24.63 10.94 12.22
CA CYS A 384 -24.01 11.64 13.35
C CYS A 384 -24.18 13.17 13.23
N GLN A 385 -24.61 13.81 14.32
CA GLN A 385 -24.86 15.26 14.36
C GLN A 385 -23.78 16.05 15.11
N LYS A 386 -22.76 15.38 15.66
CA LYS A 386 -21.80 15.98 16.61
C LYS A 386 -21.12 17.25 16.08
N ILE A 387 -20.79 17.28 14.79
CA ILE A 387 -20.07 18.39 14.14
C ILE A 387 -20.83 18.95 12.91
N ARG A 388 -22.07 18.53 12.65
CA ARG A 388 -22.77 18.89 11.41
C ARG A 388 -22.92 20.42 11.25
N VAL A 389 -23.16 21.14 12.34
CA VAL A 389 -23.34 22.60 12.30
C VAL A 389 -22.06 23.30 11.85
N THR A 390 -20.92 23.02 12.48
CA THR A 390 -19.64 23.63 12.10
C THR A 390 -19.19 23.16 10.71
N GLN A 391 -19.39 21.88 10.39
CA GLN A 391 -19.09 21.31 9.09
C GLN A 391 -19.87 21.99 7.95
N GLY A 392 -21.17 22.28 8.16
CA GLY A 392 -21.99 23.01 7.19
C GLY A 392 -21.61 24.49 7.05
N HIS A 393 -21.05 25.09 8.09
CA HIS A 393 -20.45 26.43 8.02
C HIS A 393 -19.01 26.45 7.47
N GLY A 394 -18.48 25.30 7.03
CA GLY A 394 -17.14 25.20 6.47
C GLY A 394 -16.02 25.48 7.48
N VAL A 395 -16.21 25.09 8.75
CA VAL A 395 -15.23 25.29 9.83
C VAL A 395 -15.07 24.04 10.72
N MET A 396 -13.95 23.99 11.45
CA MET A 396 -13.66 22.96 12.43
C MET A 396 -14.58 23.06 13.66
N PRO A 397 -14.63 22.06 14.56
CA PRO A 397 -15.51 22.08 15.74
C PRO A 397 -15.34 23.29 16.68
N ASP A 398 -14.20 23.99 16.61
CA ASP A 398 -13.92 25.22 17.35
C ASP A 398 -14.44 26.50 16.66
N GLY A 399 -15.12 26.37 15.51
CA GLY A 399 -15.69 27.47 14.76
C GLY A 399 -14.70 28.19 13.83
N THR A 400 -13.48 27.68 13.65
CA THR A 400 -12.45 28.33 12.81
C THR A 400 -12.03 27.46 11.62
N SER A 401 -11.53 28.08 10.56
CA SER A 401 -10.88 27.36 9.46
C SER A 401 -9.41 27.06 9.78
N ARG A 402 -8.82 26.12 9.04
CA ARG A 402 -7.38 25.80 9.05
C ARG A 402 -6.67 26.25 7.79
N PHE A 403 -7.41 26.78 6.81
CA PHE A 403 -6.87 27.21 5.54
C PHE A 403 -6.83 28.73 5.44
N THR A 404 -5.69 29.24 5.00
CA THR A 404 -5.51 30.65 4.65
C THR A 404 -4.72 30.76 3.36
N CYS A 405 -5.11 31.65 2.46
CA CYS A 405 -4.35 32.00 1.27
C CYS A 405 -4.20 33.53 1.20
N ASN A 406 -2.97 34.02 1.11
CA ASN A 406 -2.66 35.45 1.07
C ASN A 406 -3.34 36.25 2.20
N GLY A 407 -3.34 35.71 3.42
CA GLY A 407 -3.95 36.34 4.60
C GLY A 407 -5.49 36.28 4.65
N LYS A 408 -6.17 35.69 3.67
CA LYS A 408 -7.62 35.47 3.68
C LYS A 408 -7.94 34.04 4.08
N SER A 409 -8.94 33.86 4.94
CA SER A 409 -9.42 32.53 5.31
C SER A 409 -10.16 31.87 4.15
N LEU A 410 -9.96 30.57 3.97
CA LEU A 410 -10.71 29.72 3.05
C LEU A 410 -11.59 28.76 3.86
N TYR A 411 -12.80 28.49 3.42
CA TYR A 411 -13.68 27.53 4.10
C TYR A 411 -13.22 26.08 3.87
N HIS A 412 -13.58 25.22 4.81
CA HIS A 412 -13.59 23.77 4.64
C HIS A 412 -14.84 23.33 3.86
N PHE A 413 -14.76 22.18 3.21
CA PHE A 413 -15.86 21.57 2.45
C PHE A 413 -16.13 20.17 2.96
N MET A 414 -17.38 19.90 3.33
CA MET A 414 -17.86 18.61 3.82
C MET A 414 -17.06 18.02 4.99
N GLY A 415 -16.25 18.84 5.69
CA GLY A 415 -15.35 18.39 6.76
C GLY A 415 -14.17 17.56 6.26
N CYS A 416 -13.86 17.61 4.96
CA CYS A 416 -12.81 16.82 4.32
C CYS A 416 -11.79 17.70 3.58
N SER A 417 -12.24 18.57 2.66
CA SER A 417 -11.37 19.44 1.83
C SER A 417 -10.17 18.73 1.21
N THR A 418 -10.41 17.64 0.47
CA THR A 418 -9.35 16.76 -0.04
C THR A 418 -8.61 17.30 -1.26
N PHE A 419 -9.03 18.42 -1.86
CA PHE A 419 -8.31 19.07 -2.96
C PHE A 419 -7.14 19.94 -2.46
N SER A 420 -6.32 19.37 -1.58
CA SER A 420 -5.11 19.97 -1.04
C SER A 420 -4.11 18.88 -0.65
N GLU A 421 -2.81 19.21 -0.68
CA GLU A 421 -1.75 18.28 -0.26
C GLU A 421 -1.90 17.88 1.21
N TYR A 422 -2.40 18.79 2.04
CA TYR A 422 -2.70 18.59 3.44
C TYR A 422 -4.09 19.10 3.76
N THR A 423 -4.82 18.36 4.57
CA THR A 423 -6.09 18.79 5.14
C THR A 423 -6.13 18.52 6.64
N VAL A 424 -6.99 19.26 7.33
CA VAL A 424 -7.24 19.08 8.75
C VAL A 424 -8.70 18.70 8.91
N VAL A 425 -8.96 17.58 9.57
CA VAL A 425 -10.30 17.03 9.74
C VAL A 425 -10.55 16.68 11.20
N ALA A 426 -11.82 16.64 11.60
CA ALA A 426 -12.18 16.18 12.95
C ALA A 426 -11.80 14.70 13.11
N ASP A 427 -11.31 14.30 14.28
CA ASP A 427 -10.92 12.92 14.59
C ASP A 427 -12.06 11.90 14.37
N ILE A 428 -13.30 12.31 14.63
CA ILE A 428 -14.51 11.51 14.39
C ILE A 428 -14.89 11.38 12.91
N SER A 429 -14.20 12.09 12.01
CA SER A 429 -14.37 12.06 10.55
C SER A 429 -13.24 11.28 9.86
N VAL A 430 -12.50 10.45 10.58
CA VAL A 430 -11.36 9.69 10.04
C VAL A 430 -11.54 8.19 10.27
N ALA A 431 -11.49 7.42 9.18
CA ALA A 431 -11.41 5.96 9.23
C ALA A 431 -9.96 5.50 9.03
N LYS A 432 -9.40 4.80 10.01
CA LYS A 432 -8.12 4.09 9.88
C LYS A 432 -8.31 2.85 9.02
N VAL A 433 -7.51 2.69 7.98
CA VAL A 433 -7.63 1.60 7.01
C VAL A 433 -6.35 0.78 6.92
N ASN A 434 -6.43 -0.34 6.20
CA ASN A 434 -5.28 -1.21 5.97
C ASN A 434 -4.16 -0.45 5.25
N ALA A 435 -2.97 -0.37 5.85
CA ALA A 435 -1.82 0.33 5.26
C ALA A 435 -1.32 -0.29 3.95
N ALA A 436 -1.63 -1.56 3.68
CA ALA A 436 -1.34 -2.21 2.41
C ALA A 436 -2.38 -1.90 1.31
N ALA A 437 -3.48 -1.22 1.64
CA ALA A 437 -4.50 -0.87 0.65
C ALA A 437 -4.02 0.27 -0.26
N PRO A 438 -4.20 0.16 -1.58
CA PRO A 438 -3.79 1.19 -2.54
C PRO A 438 -4.69 2.43 -2.41
N LEU A 439 -4.13 3.55 -1.92
CA LEU A 439 -4.87 4.80 -1.65
C LEU A 439 -5.50 5.41 -2.92
N ASP A 440 -4.84 5.25 -4.06
CA ASP A 440 -5.34 5.62 -5.40
C ASP A 440 -6.59 4.85 -5.83
N LYS A 441 -6.95 3.78 -5.10
CA LYS A 441 -8.20 3.03 -5.30
C LYS A 441 -9.18 3.29 -4.17
N VAL A 442 -8.73 3.13 -2.92
CA VAL A 442 -9.63 3.16 -1.76
C VAL A 442 -10.13 4.56 -1.41
N CYS A 443 -9.57 5.63 -1.97
CA CYS A 443 -10.13 6.99 -1.86
C CYS A 443 -11.61 7.06 -2.29
N LEU A 444 -12.04 6.22 -3.25
CA LEU A 444 -13.44 6.12 -3.70
C LEU A 444 -14.40 5.57 -2.63
N LEU A 445 -13.86 4.89 -1.60
CA LEU A 445 -14.64 4.41 -0.45
C LEU A 445 -14.99 5.52 0.56
N GLY A 446 -14.64 6.77 0.26
CA GLY A 446 -15.10 7.96 0.98
C GLY A 446 -16.50 8.45 0.60
N CYS A 447 -17.05 8.08 -0.57
CA CYS A 447 -18.38 8.56 -0.99
C CYS A 447 -19.16 7.61 -1.91
N GLY A 448 -18.99 7.73 -3.24
CA GLY A 448 -19.97 7.21 -4.21
C GLY A 448 -20.17 5.69 -4.18
N VAL A 449 -19.08 4.92 -4.06
CA VAL A 449 -19.14 3.46 -4.08
C VAL A 449 -19.85 2.89 -2.85
N PRO A 450 -19.48 3.24 -1.59
CA PRO A 450 -20.24 2.82 -0.42
C PRO A 450 -21.69 3.28 -0.46
N THR A 451 -21.96 4.46 -1.04
CA THR A 451 -23.31 5.00 -1.15
C THR A 451 -24.22 4.10 -1.96
N GLY A 452 -23.82 3.75 -3.20
CA GLY A 452 -24.62 2.84 -4.03
C GLY A 452 -24.67 1.42 -3.47
N TYR A 453 -23.54 0.88 -3.03
CA TYR A 453 -23.45 -0.47 -2.47
C TYR A 453 -24.36 -0.64 -1.24
N GLY A 454 -24.31 0.31 -0.32
CA GLY A 454 -25.15 0.34 0.87
C GLY A 454 -26.61 0.73 0.61
N ALA A 455 -26.90 1.46 -0.47
CA ALA A 455 -28.29 1.71 -0.88
C ALA A 455 -29.04 0.38 -1.09
N ALA A 456 -28.41 -0.54 -1.85
CA ALA A 456 -28.98 -1.86 -2.08
C ALA A 456 -28.97 -2.74 -0.81
N LEU A 457 -27.82 -2.85 -0.14
CA LEU A 457 -27.66 -3.82 0.95
C LEU A 457 -28.26 -3.39 2.29
N ASN A 458 -28.11 -2.12 2.67
CA ASN A 458 -28.51 -1.64 4.00
C ASN A 458 -29.87 -0.96 3.99
N THR A 459 -30.13 -0.13 2.97
CA THR A 459 -31.32 0.74 2.94
C THR A 459 -32.53 0.02 2.34
N ALA A 460 -32.39 -0.47 1.11
CA ALA A 460 -33.40 -1.26 0.42
C ALA A 460 -33.48 -2.67 1.00
N LYS A 461 -32.33 -3.27 1.34
CA LYS A 461 -32.18 -4.66 1.79
C LYS A 461 -32.70 -5.64 0.74
N VAL A 462 -32.23 -5.45 -0.49
CA VAL A 462 -32.59 -6.28 -1.65
C VAL A 462 -32.48 -7.76 -1.31
N GLU A 463 -33.53 -8.53 -1.61
CA GLU A 463 -33.52 -9.98 -1.43
C GLU A 463 -33.03 -10.73 -2.68
N LYS A 464 -32.65 -11.99 -2.45
CA LYS A 464 -32.29 -12.89 -3.54
C LYS A 464 -33.49 -13.13 -4.44
N GLY A 465 -33.28 -13.02 -5.75
CA GLY A 465 -34.30 -13.22 -6.78
C GLY A 465 -35.06 -11.97 -7.17
N SER A 466 -34.89 -10.85 -6.46
CA SER A 466 -35.60 -9.60 -6.72
C SER A 466 -35.26 -8.98 -8.08
N THR A 467 -36.17 -8.16 -8.58
CA THR A 467 -36.05 -7.34 -9.77
C THR A 467 -35.74 -5.90 -9.39
N CYS A 468 -34.68 -5.35 -9.97
CA CYS A 468 -34.15 -4.03 -9.63
C CYS A 468 -34.05 -3.14 -10.87
N ALA A 469 -34.33 -1.84 -10.73
CA ALA A 469 -33.98 -0.85 -11.75
C ALA A 469 -33.24 0.34 -11.15
N VAL A 470 -32.26 0.87 -11.88
CA VAL A 470 -31.38 1.95 -11.44
C VAL A 470 -31.39 3.08 -12.46
N TRP A 471 -31.84 4.27 -12.05
CA TRP A 471 -31.79 5.49 -12.85
C TRP A 471 -30.45 6.17 -12.68
N GLY A 472 -29.73 6.35 -13.79
CA GLY A 472 -28.41 6.96 -13.83
C GLY A 472 -27.29 5.93 -13.65
N LEU A 473 -26.54 5.67 -14.72
CA LEU A 473 -25.42 4.71 -14.74
C LEU A 473 -24.06 5.40 -14.54
N GLY A 474 -24.01 6.39 -13.65
CA GLY A 474 -22.76 6.94 -13.12
C GLY A 474 -22.20 6.06 -11.99
N ALA A 475 -21.10 6.46 -11.35
CA ALA A 475 -20.46 5.64 -10.31
C ALA A 475 -21.40 5.19 -9.18
N VAL A 476 -22.33 6.04 -8.73
CA VAL A 476 -23.30 5.66 -7.68
C VAL A 476 -24.23 4.56 -8.17
N GLY A 477 -24.82 4.71 -9.37
CA GLY A 477 -25.71 3.70 -9.94
C GLY A 477 -25.00 2.39 -10.29
N LEU A 478 -23.75 2.48 -10.78
CA LEU A 478 -22.91 1.31 -10.97
C LEU A 478 -22.66 0.56 -9.66
N ALA A 479 -22.40 1.28 -8.56
CA ALA A 479 -22.24 0.67 -7.24
C ALA A 479 -23.55 0.08 -6.67
N VAL A 480 -24.71 0.64 -7.00
CA VAL A 480 -26.02 0.00 -6.73
C VAL A 480 -26.11 -1.33 -7.47
N GLY A 481 -25.70 -1.39 -8.74
CA GLY A 481 -25.66 -2.64 -9.52
C GLY A 481 -24.85 -3.73 -8.83
N ILE A 482 -23.67 -3.39 -8.28
CA ILE A 482 -22.85 -4.32 -7.49
C ILE A 482 -23.64 -4.81 -6.27
N GLY A 483 -24.24 -3.89 -5.51
CA GLY A 483 -25.00 -4.24 -4.31
C GLY A 483 -26.17 -5.18 -4.61
N CYS A 484 -26.92 -4.92 -5.68
CA CYS A 484 -28.00 -5.78 -6.15
C CYS A 484 -27.48 -7.16 -6.59
N LYS A 485 -26.35 -7.22 -7.29
CA LYS A 485 -25.71 -8.48 -7.71
C LYS A 485 -25.27 -9.31 -6.51
N VAL A 486 -24.63 -8.68 -5.53
CA VAL A 486 -24.18 -9.34 -4.28
C VAL A 486 -25.37 -9.84 -3.46
N ALA A 487 -26.47 -9.08 -3.44
CA ALA A 487 -27.74 -9.51 -2.84
C ALA A 487 -28.41 -10.68 -3.57
N GLY A 488 -28.02 -10.95 -4.82
CA GLY A 488 -28.56 -12.04 -5.64
C GLY A 488 -29.83 -11.67 -6.40
N ALA A 489 -30.00 -10.40 -6.77
CA ALA A 489 -31.08 -9.95 -7.66
C ALA A 489 -31.04 -10.71 -9.00
N SER A 490 -32.21 -11.06 -9.53
CA SER A 490 -32.35 -11.83 -10.78
C SER A 490 -32.27 -10.94 -12.02
N ARG A 491 -32.90 -9.76 -11.96
CA ARG A 491 -32.96 -8.77 -13.04
C ARG A 491 -32.47 -7.43 -12.51
N ILE A 492 -31.50 -6.82 -13.20
CA ILE A 492 -30.92 -5.53 -12.84
C ILE A 492 -30.95 -4.67 -14.10
N ILE A 493 -31.95 -3.80 -14.18
CA ILE A 493 -32.24 -2.95 -15.33
C ILE A 493 -31.56 -1.58 -15.15
N GLY A 494 -30.69 -1.21 -16.07
CA GLY A 494 -30.10 0.13 -16.12
C GLY A 494 -31.00 1.09 -16.91
N VAL A 495 -31.27 2.27 -16.35
CA VAL A 495 -32.06 3.31 -17.00
C VAL A 495 -31.19 4.57 -17.14
N ASP A 496 -30.73 4.87 -18.35
CA ASP A 496 -29.91 6.07 -18.64
C ASP A 496 -30.24 6.58 -20.05
N VAL A 497 -30.09 7.89 -20.26
CA VAL A 497 -30.29 8.52 -21.57
C VAL A 497 -29.09 8.36 -22.51
N ASN A 498 -27.94 7.93 -21.97
CA ASN A 498 -26.74 7.61 -22.71
C ASN A 498 -26.55 6.09 -22.82
N PRO A 499 -26.77 5.48 -24.00
CA PRO A 499 -26.60 4.04 -24.20
C PRO A 499 -25.15 3.56 -24.08
N ASP A 500 -24.16 4.43 -24.30
CA ASP A 500 -22.74 4.06 -24.26
C ASP A 500 -22.29 3.60 -22.86
N LYS A 501 -23.02 4.03 -21.81
CA LYS A 501 -22.77 3.60 -20.43
C LYS A 501 -23.17 2.15 -20.15
N PHE A 502 -23.97 1.52 -21.01
CA PHE A 502 -24.48 0.19 -20.71
C PHE A 502 -23.39 -0.89 -20.81
N GLU A 503 -22.44 -0.78 -21.74
CA GLU A 503 -21.40 -1.80 -21.88
C GLU A 503 -20.56 -1.94 -20.62
N ILE A 504 -20.13 -0.81 -20.04
CA ILE A 504 -19.43 -0.84 -18.76
C ILE A 504 -20.34 -1.29 -17.61
N ALA A 505 -21.63 -0.91 -17.62
CA ALA A 505 -22.58 -1.32 -16.59
C ALA A 505 -22.76 -2.84 -16.49
N LYS A 506 -22.64 -3.59 -17.59
CA LYS A 506 -22.70 -5.06 -17.55
C LYS A 506 -21.65 -5.67 -16.61
N GLU A 507 -20.47 -5.05 -16.54
CA GLU A 507 -19.40 -5.50 -15.65
C GLU A 507 -19.75 -5.34 -14.16
N PHE A 508 -20.67 -4.43 -13.85
CA PHE A 508 -21.18 -4.13 -12.52
C PHE A 508 -22.48 -4.88 -12.16
N GLY A 509 -22.92 -5.81 -13.02
CA GLY A 509 -24.04 -6.72 -12.74
C GLY A 509 -25.34 -6.40 -13.47
N PHE A 510 -25.38 -5.31 -14.25
CA PHE A 510 -26.54 -4.99 -15.08
C PHE A 510 -26.72 -6.02 -16.19
N ASN A 511 -27.96 -6.48 -16.40
CA ASN A 511 -28.27 -7.48 -17.42
C ASN A 511 -29.31 -7.00 -18.44
N GLU A 512 -29.97 -5.87 -18.18
CA GLU A 512 -30.90 -5.23 -19.10
C GLU A 512 -30.67 -3.72 -19.10
N PHE A 513 -31.04 -3.06 -20.19
CA PHE A 513 -30.95 -1.61 -20.35
C PHE A 513 -32.21 -1.04 -20.97
N VAL A 514 -32.58 0.17 -20.55
CA VAL A 514 -33.68 0.93 -21.13
C VAL A 514 -33.24 2.38 -21.27
N ASN A 515 -33.24 2.90 -22.49
CA ASN A 515 -33.10 4.32 -22.74
C ASN A 515 -34.49 4.96 -22.79
N PRO A 516 -34.82 5.91 -21.89
CA PRO A 516 -36.13 6.57 -21.91
C PRO A 516 -36.47 7.28 -23.22
N LYS A 517 -35.48 7.65 -24.04
CA LYS A 517 -35.68 8.31 -25.33
C LYS A 517 -36.21 7.39 -26.43
N ASP A 518 -36.14 6.07 -26.24
CA ASP A 518 -36.57 5.08 -27.23
C ASP A 518 -38.08 4.78 -27.14
N TYR A 519 -38.79 5.45 -26.23
CA TYR A 519 -40.20 5.21 -25.94
C TYR A 519 -40.99 6.52 -25.90
N GLU A 520 -42.20 6.49 -26.46
CA GLU A 520 -43.16 7.60 -26.33
C GLU A 520 -43.90 7.59 -25.00
N LYS A 521 -44.11 6.38 -24.43
CA LYS A 521 -44.75 6.21 -23.12
C LYS A 521 -43.82 6.68 -21.99
N PRO A 522 -44.37 7.16 -20.86
CA PRO A 522 -43.58 7.39 -19.66
C PRO A 522 -42.78 6.15 -19.27
N ILE A 523 -41.51 6.35 -18.89
CA ILE A 523 -40.57 5.24 -18.61
C ILE A 523 -41.11 4.27 -17.55
N GLN A 524 -41.89 4.75 -16.60
CA GLN A 524 -42.50 3.91 -15.58
C GLN A 524 -43.54 2.94 -16.13
N GLU A 525 -44.30 3.31 -17.15
CA GLU A 525 -45.27 2.43 -17.79
C GLU A 525 -44.57 1.33 -18.59
N VAL A 526 -43.50 1.69 -19.32
CA VAL A 526 -42.65 0.74 -20.05
C VAL A 526 -42.07 -0.32 -19.09
N LEU A 527 -41.56 0.11 -17.94
CA LEU A 527 -40.99 -0.81 -16.95
C LEU A 527 -42.06 -1.69 -16.29
N ILE A 528 -43.24 -1.15 -15.99
CA ILE A 528 -44.37 -1.94 -15.46
C ILE A 528 -44.79 -3.02 -16.46
N GLU A 529 -44.96 -2.68 -17.74
CA GLU A 529 -45.30 -3.63 -18.79
C GLU A 529 -44.23 -4.72 -18.95
N LYS A 530 -42.95 -4.33 -18.90
CA LYS A 530 -41.78 -5.23 -19.05
C LYS A 530 -41.54 -6.16 -17.85
N THR A 531 -42.14 -5.84 -16.70
CA THR A 531 -41.94 -6.58 -15.43
C THR A 531 -43.24 -7.15 -14.88
N ASP A 532 -44.32 -7.12 -15.66
CA ASP A 532 -45.64 -7.65 -15.28
C ASP A 532 -46.14 -7.11 -13.93
N GLY A 533 -46.13 -5.77 -13.79
CA GLY A 533 -46.69 -5.10 -12.61
C GLY A 533 -45.73 -4.18 -11.85
N GLY A 534 -44.45 -4.18 -12.20
CA GLY A 534 -43.42 -3.29 -11.66
C GLY A 534 -42.26 -4.03 -10.99
N LEU A 535 -41.27 -3.25 -10.52
CA LEU A 535 -40.03 -3.77 -9.94
C LEU A 535 -40.09 -3.88 -8.42
N ASP A 536 -39.41 -4.87 -7.85
CA ASP A 536 -39.31 -5.01 -6.39
C ASP A 536 -38.57 -3.82 -5.78
N TYR A 537 -37.46 -3.42 -6.40
CA TYR A 537 -36.62 -2.32 -5.94
C TYR A 537 -36.28 -1.34 -7.05
N THR A 538 -36.36 -0.05 -6.75
CA THR A 538 -35.86 0.99 -7.64
C THR A 538 -34.90 1.93 -6.93
N PHE A 539 -33.91 2.42 -7.66
CA PHE A 539 -32.88 3.31 -7.15
C PHE A 539 -32.73 4.50 -8.07
N GLU A 540 -32.87 5.70 -7.52
CA GLU A 540 -32.64 6.94 -8.25
C GLU A 540 -31.25 7.48 -7.90
N CYS A 541 -30.36 7.54 -8.89
CA CYS A 541 -28.95 7.92 -8.73
C CYS A 541 -28.56 9.14 -9.59
N VAL A 542 -29.53 9.98 -10.00
CA VAL A 542 -29.29 11.20 -10.79
C VAL A 542 -29.45 12.45 -9.94
N GLY A 543 -30.45 12.50 -9.06
CA GLY A 543 -30.82 13.72 -8.34
C GLY A 543 -31.87 14.56 -9.08
N ASN A 544 -32.68 13.94 -9.95
CA ASN A 544 -33.76 14.63 -10.64
C ASN A 544 -35.13 14.22 -10.08
N VAL A 545 -35.94 15.19 -9.63
CA VAL A 545 -37.21 14.90 -8.97
C VAL A 545 -38.24 14.19 -9.86
N HIS A 546 -38.14 14.34 -11.19
CA HIS A 546 -38.99 13.64 -12.13
C HIS A 546 -38.59 12.17 -12.29
N THR A 547 -37.28 11.86 -12.30
CA THR A 547 -36.80 10.47 -12.28
C THR A 547 -37.05 9.81 -10.92
N MET A 548 -37.01 10.56 -9.82
CA MET A 548 -37.39 10.06 -8.49
C MET A 548 -38.85 9.62 -8.46
N ARG A 549 -39.75 10.43 -9.02
CA ARG A 549 -41.17 10.06 -9.17
C ARG A 549 -41.34 8.84 -10.07
N ALA A 550 -40.69 8.83 -11.23
CA ALA A 550 -40.77 7.71 -12.17
C ALA A 550 -40.29 6.41 -11.52
N ALA A 551 -39.16 6.44 -10.79
CA ALA A 551 -38.62 5.30 -10.07
C ALA A 551 -39.61 4.75 -9.03
N LEU A 552 -40.30 5.61 -8.27
CA LEU A 552 -41.35 5.17 -7.35
C LEU A 552 -42.52 4.54 -8.10
N GLU A 553 -43.01 5.19 -9.16
CA GLU A 553 -44.18 4.72 -9.90
C GLU A 553 -43.89 3.41 -10.66
N SER A 554 -42.63 3.13 -11.01
CA SER A 554 -42.16 1.85 -11.58
C SER A 554 -42.13 0.68 -10.59
N CYS A 555 -42.22 0.92 -9.29
CA CYS A 555 -42.23 -0.15 -8.29
C CYS A 555 -43.48 -1.02 -8.41
N HIS A 556 -43.35 -2.29 -8.03
CA HIS A 556 -44.47 -3.23 -7.98
C HIS A 556 -45.50 -2.80 -6.95
N LYS A 557 -46.79 -2.91 -7.31
CA LYS A 557 -47.89 -2.67 -6.37
C LYS A 557 -47.83 -3.67 -5.21
N GLY A 558 -48.06 -3.23 -3.98
CA GLY A 558 -48.14 -4.08 -2.80
C GLY A 558 -46.88 -4.11 -1.95
N TRP A 559 -45.69 -4.14 -2.55
CA TRP A 559 -44.43 -4.29 -1.81
C TRP A 559 -43.23 -3.49 -2.33
N GLY A 560 -43.30 -2.89 -3.52
CA GLY A 560 -42.11 -2.32 -4.15
C GLY A 560 -41.52 -1.13 -3.38
N VAL A 561 -40.19 -1.05 -3.34
CA VAL A 561 -39.45 -0.04 -2.57
C VAL A 561 -38.59 0.82 -3.48
N SER A 562 -38.80 2.13 -3.43
CA SER A 562 -37.98 3.11 -4.14
C SER A 562 -37.02 3.82 -3.20
N THR A 563 -35.73 3.82 -3.53
CA THR A 563 -34.66 4.43 -2.75
C THR A 563 -34.05 5.60 -3.52
N ILE A 564 -34.22 6.81 -2.99
CA ILE A 564 -33.54 8.01 -3.47
C ILE A 564 -32.09 7.98 -2.98
N VAL A 565 -31.15 8.05 -3.93
CA VAL A 565 -29.71 8.11 -3.69
C VAL A 565 -29.13 9.42 -4.21
N GLY A 566 -29.62 9.89 -5.36
CA GLY A 566 -29.26 11.19 -5.93
C GLY A 566 -29.74 12.36 -5.07
N VAL A 567 -28.94 13.42 -5.02
CA VAL A 567 -29.25 14.65 -4.27
C VAL A 567 -29.91 15.64 -5.22
N ALA A 568 -31.15 16.03 -4.92
CA ALA A 568 -31.90 17.00 -5.71
C ALA A 568 -31.41 18.43 -5.47
N GLY A 569 -31.68 19.29 -6.46
CA GLY A 569 -31.39 20.71 -6.34
C GLY A 569 -32.17 21.40 -5.22
N ALA A 570 -31.63 22.50 -4.71
CA ALA A 570 -32.28 23.36 -3.72
C ALA A 570 -33.74 23.69 -4.07
N GLY A 571 -34.65 23.55 -3.11
CA GLY A 571 -36.06 23.91 -3.26
C GLY A 571 -36.86 23.02 -4.22
N GLN A 572 -36.26 21.97 -4.78
CA GLN A 572 -36.97 21.00 -5.60
C GLN A 572 -37.80 20.06 -4.73
N GLU A 573 -38.99 19.71 -5.20
CA GLU A 573 -39.91 18.85 -4.48
C GLU A 573 -40.21 17.59 -5.29
N ILE A 574 -40.24 16.46 -4.59
CA ILE A 574 -40.74 15.21 -5.12
C ILE A 574 -42.26 15.16 -4.97
N SER A 575 -42.96 14.62 -5.96
CA SER A 575 -44.42 14.49 -5.91
C SER A 575 -44.86 13.13 -6.47
N THR A 576 -45.97 12.60 -5.94
CA THR A 576 -46.67 11.45 -6.50
C THR A 576 -48.13 11.47 -6.04
N ARG A 577 -48.97 10.60 -6.60
CA ARG A 577 -50.33 10.40 -6.07
C ARG A 577 -50.25 9.56 -4.80
N PRO A 578 -50.88 9.96 -3.67
CA PRO A 578 -50.83 9.18 -2.41
C PRO A 578 -51.25 7.72 -2.58
N PHE A 579 -52.13 7.44 -3.55
CA PHE A 579 -52.56 6.10 -3.90
C PHE A 579 -51.39 5.14 -4.22
N GLN A 580 -50.28 5.65 -4.76
CA GLN A 580 -49.08 4.84 -5.01
C GLN A 580 -48.52 4.22 -3.71
N LEU A 581 -48.55 5.00 -2.61
CA LEU A 581 -48.10 4.55 -1.29
C LEU A 581 -49.17 3.73 -0.57
N VAL A 582 -50.45 4.17 -0.64
CA VAL A 582 -51.59 3.43 -0.06
C VAL A 582 -51.67 2.01 -0.62
N THR A 583 -51.32 1.82 -1.89
CA THR A 583 -51.29 0.51 -2.55
C THR A 583 -50.00 -0.27 -2.31
N GLY A 584 -49.20 0.08 -1.30
CA GLY A 584 -48.13 -0.75 -0.76
C GLY A 584 -46.72 -0.43 -1.23
N ARG A 585 -46.51 0.61 -2.05
CA ARG A 585 -45.15 1.08 -2.35
C ARG A 585 -44.55 1.84 -1.18
N VAL A 586 -43.23 1.79 -1.06
CA VAL A 586 -42.48 2.47 0.01
C VAL A 586 -41.44 3.41 -0.60
N TRP A 587 -41.42 4.66 -0.18
CA TRP A 587 -40.41 5.64 -0.59
C TRP A 587 -39.42 5.92 0.55
N LYS A 588 -38.13 5.76 0.28
CA LYS A 588 -37.03 5.97 1.23
C LYS A 588 -35.89 6.73 0.57
N GLY A 589 -34.95 7.21 1.38
CA GLY A 589 -33.68 7.76 0.92
C GLY A 589 -32.51 7.14 1.67
N THR A 590 -31.30 7.29 1.13
CA THR A 590 -30.06 6.85 1.79
C THR A 590 -29.04 7.99 1.87
N ALA A 591 -28.21 7.96 2.91
CA ALA A 591 -27.06 8.85 3.06
C ALA A 591 -25.84 7.99 3.34
N PHE A 592 -24.79 8.11 2.51
CA PHE A 592 -23.60 7.28 2.56
C PHE A 592 -23.92 5.76 2.65
N GLY A 593 -24.98 5.32 1.97
CA GLY A 593 -25.40 3.92 1.93
C GLY A 593 -25.84 3.35 3.29
N GLY A 594 -26.11 4.19 4.29
CA GLY A 594 -26.45 3.76 5.65
C GLY A 594 -25.27 3.23 6.47
N TRP A 595 -24.03 3.36 5.98
CA TRP A 595 -22.83 2.89 6.67
C TRP A 595 -22.48 3.76 7.88
N LYS A 596 -22.19 3.14 9.03
CA LYS A 596 -21.53 3.77 10.17
C LYS A 596 -20.06 3.96 9.79
N SER A 597 -19.71 5.17 9.39
CA SER A 597 -18.53 5.43 8.57
C SER A 597 -17.22 4.86 9.13
N ARG A 598 -16.82 5.24 10.35
CA ARG A 598 -15.56 4.78 10.98
C ARG A 598 -15.50 3.29 11.22
N ASP A 599 -16.64 2.64 11.45
CA ASP A 599 -16.68 1.19 11.67
C ASP A 599 -16.78 0.38 10.36
N SER A 600 -17.44 0.94 9.34
CA SER A 600 -17.77 0.23 8.11
C SER A 600 -16.74 0.45 7.00
N VAL A 601 -16.19 1.66 6.84
CA VAL A 601 -15.21 1.94 5.78
C VAL A 601 -13.97 1.03 5.87
N PRO A 602 -13.37 0.79 7.06
CA PRO A 602 -12.25 -0.14 7.17
C PRO A 602 -12.61 -1.57 6.74
N LYS A 603 -13.85 -2.01 7.01
CA LYS A 603 -14.35 -3.33 6.59
C LYS A 603 -14.53 -3.42 5.08
N LEU A 604 -15.02 -2.36 4.44
CA LEU A 604 -15.12 -2.27 2.98
C LEU A 604 -13.73 -2.31 2.33
N VAL A 605 -12.74 -1.64 2.93
CA VAL A 605 -11.34 -1.72 2.47
C VAL A 605 -10.80 -3.14 2.61
N GLU A 606 -11.07 -3.81 3.73
CA GLU A 606 -10.67 -5.21 3.93
C GLU A 606 -11.35 -6.15 2.92
N GLU A 607 -12.63 -5.98 2.64
CA GLU A 607 -13.38 -6.75 1.64
C GLU A 607 -12.76 -6.59 0.25
N TYR A 608 -12.47 -5.35 -0.16
CA TYR A 608 -11.76 -5.06 -1.41
C TYR A 608 -10.36 -5.70 -1.45
N CYS A 609 -9.59 -5.62 -0.35
CA CYS A 609 -8.27 -6.23 -0.28
C CYS A 609 -8.30 -7.77 -0.31
N LYS A 610 -9.36 -8.39 0.21
CA LYS A 610 -9.55 -9.86 0.19
C LYS A 610 -9.91 -10.35 -1.21
N ASP A 611 -10.86 -9.69 -1.87
CA ASP A 611 -11.22 -9.99 -3.25
C ASP A 611 -11.62 -8.72 -4.00
N LYS A 612 -10.68 -8.24 -4.82
CA LYS A 612 -10.85 -7.04 -5.65
C LYS A 612 -12.05 -7.14 -6.61
N LYS A 613 -12.51 -8.35 -6.93
CA LYS A 613 -13.61 -8.58 -7.89
C LYS A 613 -14.99 -8.39 -7.27
N VAL A 614 -15.12 -8.39 -5.94
CA VAL A 614 -16.42 -8.23 -5.29
C VAL A 614 -16.93 -6.81 -5.47
N MET A 615 -16.12 -5.81 -5.13
CA MET A 615 -16.49 -4.39 -5.25
C MET A 615 -16.04 -3.74 -6.57
N CYS A 616 -15.22 -4.41 -7.39
CA CYS A 616 -14.76 -3.92 -8.69
C CYS A 616 -14.20 -2.47 -8.66
N LEU A 617 -13.56 -2.07 -7.55
CA LEU A 617 -13.21 -0.67 -7.30
C LEU A 617 -12.34 -0.05 -8.41
N ASP A 618 -11.39 -0.84 -8.90
CA ASP A 618 -10.44 -0.46 -9.95
C ASP A 618 -11.15 -0.04 -11.25
N LYS A 619 -12.31 -0.62 -11.55
CA LYS A 619 -13.08 -0.36 -12.77
C LYS A 619 -13.87 0.95 -12.73
N PHE A 620 -14.07 1.53 -11.55
CA PHE A 620 -14.68 2.86 -11.45
C PHE A 620 -13.74 3.95 -11.96
N ILE A 621 -12.42 3.70 -11.89
CA ILE A 621 -11.39 4.68 -12.23
C ILE A 621 -11.14 4.61 -13.72
N THR A 622 -11.71 5.56 -14.46
CA THR A 622 -11.51 5.63 -15.91
C THR A 622 -10.35 6.55 -16.29
N HIS A 623 -9.99 7.50 -15.41
CA HIS A 623 -8.91 8.45 -15.64
C HIS A 623 -8.07 8.64 -14.38
N ASN A 624 -6.77 8.84 -14.58
CA ASN A 624 -5.85 9.29 -13.54
C ASN A 624 -5.20 10.59 -14.03
N LEU A 625 -5.34 11.66 -13.25
CA LEU A 625 -4.78 12.97 -13.54
C LEU A 625 -3.90 13.45 -12.38
N LYS A 626 -3.12 14.50 -12.61
CA LYS A 626 -2.36 15.19 -11.56
C LYS A 626 -3.14 16.39 -11.02
N MET A 627 -2.77 16.86 -9.84
CA MET A 627 -3.45 17.99 -9.15
C MET A 627 -3.51 19.29 -9.98
N ASP A 628 -2.48 19.58 -10.76
CA ASP A 628 -2.44 20.72 -11.71
C ASP A 628 -3.48 20.60 -12.85
N GLN A 629 -3.98 19.39 -13.09
CA GLN A 629 -5.01 19.08 -14.09
C GLN A 629 -6.40 18.89 -13.48
N ILE A 630 -6.63 19.29 -12.21
CA ILE A 630 -7.92 19.07 -11.53
C ILE A 630 -9.11 19.65 -12.29
N ASN A 631 -8.97 20.79 -12.98
CA ASN A 631 -10.04 21.36 -13.80
C ASN A 631 -10.44 20.45 -14.97
N GLU A 632 -9.48 19.72 -15.56
CA GLU A 632 -9.78 18.75 -16.62
C GLU A 632 -10.59 17.57 -16.07
N ALA A 633 -10.38 17.16 -14.81
CA ALA A 633 -11.21 16.15 -14.17
C ALA A 633 -12.70 16.58 -14.12
N PHE A 634 -12.97 17.87 -13.84
CA PHE A 634 -14.32 18.43 -13.90
C PHE A 634 -14.86 18.47 -15.33
N HIS A 635 -14.05 18.82 -16.33
CA HIS A 635 -14.46 18.82 -17.74
C HIS A 635 -14.83 17.42 -18.23
N LEU A 636 -14.02 16.40 -17.93
CA LEU A 636 -14.30 15.00 -18.25
C LEU A 636 -15.60 14.50 -17.60
N MET A 637 -15.89 14.95 -16.37
CA MET A 637 -17.14 14.61 -15.69
C MET A 637 -18.35 15.24 -16.39
N HIS A 638 -18.29 16.53 -16.74
CA HIS A 638 -19.39 17.22 -17.42
C HIS A 638 -19.65 16.70 -18.84
N LYS A 639 -18.61 16.27 -19.57
CA LYS A 639 -18.75 15.63 -20.89
C LYS A 639 -19.36 14.22 -20.81
N GLY A 640 -19.39 13.60 -19.63
CA GLY A 640 -19.82 12.22 -19.45
C GLY A 640 -18.82 11.18 -19.97
N GLU A 641 -17.56 11.58 -20.17
CA GLU A 641 -16.45 10.73 -20.64
C GLU A 641 -15.76 9.98 -19.48
N SER A 642 -16.13 10.26 -18.23
CA SER A 642 -15.56 9.64 -17.03
C SER A 642 -16.62 9.03 -16.08
N ILE A 643 -16.22 8.00 -15.33
CA ILE A 643 -16.99 7.47 -14.18
C ILE A 643 -16.42 8.05 -12.88
N ARG A 644 -15.12 7.82 -12.66
CA ARG A 644 -14.30 8.51 -11.66
C ARG A 644 -12.96 8.88 -12.26
N THR A 645 -12.54 10.09 -11.96
CA THR A 645 -11.20 10.59 -12.23
C THR A 645 -10.49 10.70 -10.90
N VAL A 646 -9.44 9.89 -10.72
CA VAL A 646 -8.56 10.00 -9.55
C VAL A 646 -7.51 11.05 -9.87
N VAL A 647 -7.34 11.99 -8.96
CA VAL A 647 -6.38 13.07 -9.03
C VAL A 647 -5.30 12.76 -8.00
N SER A 648 -4.09 12.46 -8.49
CA SER A 648 -2.95 12.23 -7.63
C SER A 648 -2.39 13.54 -7.14
N ILE A 649 -2.33 13.68 -5.82
CA ILE A 649 -1.71 14.80 -5.13
C ILE A 649 -0.32 14.33 -4.70
N ALA A 650 0.64 14.46 -5.61
CA ALA A 650 2.04 14.33 -5.26
C ALA A 650 2.43 15.56 -4.42
N GLN A 651 3.16 15.34 -3.32
CA GLN A 651 3.77 16.44 -2.59
C GLN A 651 4.69 17.24 -3.53
N ALA A 652 4.35 18.49 -3.79
CA ALA A 652 5.20 19.44 -4.47
C ALA A 652 6.35 19.86 -3.54
N ASN A 653 7.45 19.10 -3.62
CA ASN A 653 8.85 19.46 -3.29
C ASN A 653 9.26 19.65 -1.81
#